data_AF-B8BUW0-F1
#
_entry.id   AF-B8BUW0-F1
#
_cell.length_a   1.000
_cell.length_b   1.000
_cell.length_c   1.000
_cell.angle_alpha   90.00
_cell.angle_beta   90.00
_cell.angle_gamma   90.00
#
_symmetry.space_group_name_H-M   'P 1'
#
loop_
_entity.id
_entity.type
_entity.pdbx_description
1 polymer ?
#
loop_
_entity_poly.entity_id
_entity_poly.type
_entity_poly.pdbx_seq_one_letter_code
_entity_poly.pdbx_strand_id
1 'polypeptide(L)'
;MARYLLAAIYAALSLASTTDGFTTPHSSLSRLSPLYTTSSSNNIDYNAVYVPKSGGTGVKSASEMMGQKGNTRSLGAPPPRPPRGGSFVTEGGVTIDATVRPLRYTHGGFDECDVDENCEEYVSSFFMEGESELVWGSEGAIERLIDLLDYRRGAVLTSGYEFPGRYARWSLGFVDPPLEISGNGNKCKITALNTRGQVLLQPVLDAMNNLQASGTLSDVRKEGDVIDVVVAPPAEVGSFSEEERSRQPSLFSVVRALVDLFGYDSDESGNLQLGLYGSFGYDLTFQFESIKLAQERDPNQRDLLLYLADELVVVDQSRHSAWTVSLDFSYDSKSTKGLPHEGNDAPFLAYDENPNNNGMEFLPRDTPKGEFKESVAKAKHEFKMGNLFEAVLSQTFRKKLEKEATPSKLFRRLRAKNPSPYGFFFNLGEDEYLVGASPEMFVRCEKVEQNDYRPGALRVETCPISGTVARGVDALEDAARVKSLIMNLKEESELTMCTDVDRNDKSRICEPGSVKVIGRRQIEMYSRLIHTVDHVEGYLRPEFDALDAFLCHTWAVTVTGAPKTWAIRFVEENERSPRCWYGGAVGLVGFDGSMNTGLTLRTVRVKNGVAEVRAGATLLYDSDAEAEELETELKASAMLDAIDTIGQSEDVDERVVAAITKGSGEGKSIILVDHEDSFVHTLGNYLRQTGADVTTLRSGPSALKTIQVLVDSGKKPDMVVLSPGPGNPTDFALSTTISLLEKNEIPGFGVCLGLQGMVEHFGGELGVLGYPMHGKPSPVTLTEAGQSSGSIFTGLPETFEVARYHSLYGLRDKIPSCLDVTALTEDGLVMAIKHKTLPYAAVQFHPESILTSPVHGMAILSNALSFLRSEEGNGKQNGEVCT
;
A
#
# COMPACT_ATOMS: atom_id res chain seq x y z
N MET A 1 -8.14 -28.24 -19.39
CA MET A 1 -8.42 -29.59 -18.85
C MET A 1 -9.23 -29.59 -17.56
N ALA A 2 -8.96 -28.73 -16.55
CA ALA A 2 -9.74 -28.69 -15.31
C ALA A 2 -11.26 -28.45 -15.49
N ARG A 3 -11.66 -27.64 -16.49
CA ARG A 3 -13.09 -27.44 -16.85
C ARG A 3 -13.77 -28.69 -17.44
N TYR A 4 -13.03 -29.57 -18.10
CA TYR A 4 -13.58 -30.82 -18.65
C TYR A 4 -13.66 -31.94 -17.60
N LEU A 5 -12.73 -31.94 -16.64
CA LEU A 5 -12.77 -32.90 -15.52
C LEU A 5 -13.95 -32.64 -14.57
N LEU A 6 -14.23 -31.37 -14.27
CA LEU A 6 -15.41 -31.01 -13.46
C LEU A 6 -16.73 -31.35 -14.17
N ALA A 7 -16.80 -31.15 -15.49
CA ALA A 7 -17.97 -31.50 -16.28
C ALA A 7 -18.19 -33.02 -16.37
N ALA A 8 -17.12 -33.81 -16.45
CA ALA A 8 -17.20 -35.27 -16.44
C ALA A 8 -17.62 -35.82 -15.07
N ILE A 9 -17.15 -35.22 -13.97
CA ILE A 9 -17.57 -35.58 -12.61
C ILE A 9 -19.05 -35.23 -12.37
N TYR A 10 -19.51 -34.06 -12.84
CA TYR A 10 -20.92 -33.68 -12.75
C TYR A 10 -21.82 -34.56 -13.63
N ALA A 11 -21.36 -34.97 -14.81
CA ALA A 11 -22.10 -35.89 -15.68
C ALA A 11 -22.18 -37.31 -15.09
N ALA A 12 -21.10 -37.79 -14.45
CA ALA A 12 -21.07 -39.10 -13.78
C ALA A 12 -21.96 -39.14 -12.52
N LEU A 13 -22.01 -38.06 -11.74
CA LEU A 13 -22.89 -37.94 -10.57
C LEU A 13 -24.36 -37.78 -10.97
N SER A 14 -24.65 -37.16 -12.12
CA SER A 14 -26.01 -37.03 -12.66
C SER A 14 -26.56 -38.38 -13.16
N LEU A 15 -25.73 -39.19 -13.83
CA LEU A 15 -26.11 -40.50 -14.37
C LEU A 15 -26.26 -41.61 -13.31
N ALA A 16 -25.66 -41.45 -12.13
CA ALA A 16 -25.77 -42.42 -11.03
C ALA A 16 -27.10 -42.30 -10.23
N SER A 17 -27.98 -41.35 -10.57
CA SER A 17 -29.22 -41.08 -9.81
C SER A 17 -30.50 -41.73 -10.38
N THR A 18 -30.39 -42.56 -11.43
CA THR A 18 -31.57 -43.17 -12.09
C THR A 18 -31.39 -44.65 -12.39
N THR A 19 -31.30 -45.50 -11.37
CA THR A 19 -31.69 -46.92 -11.44
C THR A 19 -32.01 -47.48 -10.05
N ASP A 20 -33.10 -48.23 -9.97
CA ASP A 20 -33.79 -48.75 -8.78
C ASP A 20 -32.96 -49.59 -7.80
N GLY A 21 -33.37 -49.56 -6.51
CA GLY A 21 -33.37 -50.76 -5.67
C GLY A 21 -32.92 -50.61 -4.20
N PHE A 22 -33.88 -50.77 -3.29
CA PHE A 22 -33.78 -51.27 -1.90
C PHE A 22 -33.70 -50.31 -0.67
N THR A 23 -34.88 -50.16 -0.05
CA THR A 23 -35.25 -50.29 1.38
C THR A 23 -34.67 -49.35 2.48
N THR A 24 -35.59 -48.52 2.99
CA THR A 24 -35.82 -47.84 4.29
C THR A 24 -35.32 -48.54 5.59
N PRO A 25 -35.25 -47.89 6.80
CA PRO A 25 -36.12 -46.79 7.29
C PRO A 25 -35.56 -45.67 8.21
N HIS A 26 -36.33 -44.54 8.23
CA HIS A 26 -36.70 -43.60 9.32
C HIS A 26 -35.64 -43.16 10.35
N SER A 27 -35.52 -41.91 10.82
CA SER A 27 -36.36 -40.70 10.96
C SER A 27 -35.38 -39.61 11.42
N SER A 28 -35.40 -38.34 11.03
CA SER A 28 -36.38 -37.30 11.33
C SER A 28 -35.68 -35.98 10.98
N LEU A 29 -36.26 -35.13 10.13
CA LEU A 29 -36.06 -33.66 10.10
C LEU A 29 -36.89 -33.10 8.94
N SER A 30 -38.22 -33.16 9.10
CA SER A 30 -39.14 -32.32 8.34
C SER A 30 -39.50 -31.13 9.23
N ARG A 31 -38.95 -29.96 8.94
CA ARG A 31 -39.61 -28.65 9.05
C ARG A 31 -38.66 -27.56 8.57
N LEU A 32 -39.04 -26.97 7.44
CA LEU A 32 -38.83 -25.58 6.99
C LEU A 32 -38.17 -25.45 5.61
N SER A 33 -39.03 -25.43 4.61
CA SER A 33 -38.92 -24.68 3.35
C SER A 33 -40.39 -24.35 3.00
N PRO A 34 -40.73 -23.16 2.47
CA PRO A 34 -40.11 -22.65 1.24
C PRO A 34 -39.89 -21.13 1.22
N LEU A 35 -38.85 -20.68 0.49
CA LEU A 35 -38.84 -19.47 -0.35
C LEU A 35 -37.46 -19.36 -1.01
N TYR A 36 -37.23 -20.16 -2.05
CA TYR A 36 -36.19 -19.90 -3.05
C TYR A 36 -36.89 -19.82 -4.41
N THR A 37 -37.32 -18.60 -4.75
CA THR A 37 -37.51 -18.20 -6.15
C THR A 37 -36.20 -17.59 -6.62
N THR A 38 -35.66 -18.20 -7.65
CA THR A 38 -34.44 -17.83 -8.37
C THR A 38 -34.58 -16.46 -9.06
N SER A 39 -33.70 -15.51 -8.73
CA SER A 39 -33.28 -14.46 -9.66
C SER A 39 -31.76 -14.50 -9.81
N SER A 40 -31.34 -15.02 -10.95
CA SER A 40 -29.95 -15.14 -11.39
C SER A 40 -29.43 -13.80 -11.91
N SER A 41 -28.60 -13.10 -11.12
CA SER A 41 -27.58 -12.16 -11.61
C SER A 41 -26.77 -11.61 -10.43
N ASN A 42 -25.84 -12.40 -9.89
CA ASN A 42 -24.77 -11.91 -9.00
C ASN A 42 -23.56 -12.83 -9.18
N ASN A 43 -22.90 -12.73 -10.34
CA ASN A 43 -21.52 -13.20 -10.47
C ASN A 43 -20.61 -12.04 -10.06
N ILE A 44 -20.31 -11.97 -8.77
CA ILE A 44 -19.18 -11.18 -8.28
C ILE A 44 -17.92 -11.96 -8.68
N ASP A 45 -17.09 -11.37 -9.53
CA ASP A 45 -15.83 -11.98 -9.97
C ASP A 45 -14.77 -11.83 -8.87
N TYR A 46 -14.69 -12.84 -8.00
CA TYR A 46 -13.68 -12.92 -6.94
C TYR A 46 -12.25 -13.18 -7.46
N ASN A 47 -12.04 -13.30 -8.78
CA ASN A 47 -10.76 -13.68 -9.40
C ASN A 47 -10.21 -12.64 -10.38
N ALA A 48 -10.67 -11.38 -10.33
CA ALA A 48 -10.11 -10.31 -11.15
C ALA A 48 -8.72 -9.87 -10.66
N VAL A 49 -7.74 -10.78 -10.67
CA VAL A 49 -6.34 -10.41 -10.82
C VAL A 49 -6.19 -9.99 -12.28
N TYR A 50 -6.04 -8.69 -12.52
CA TYR A 50 -5.79 -8.17 -13.85
C TYR A 50 -4.37 -8.58 -14.29
N VAL A 51 -4.25 -9.78 -14.85
CA VAL A 51 -3.05 -10.22 -15.58
C VAL A 51 -3.31 -9.94 -17.05
N PRO A 52 -2.55 -9.07 -17.72
CA PRO A 52 -2.74 -8.81 -19.14
C PRO A 52 -2.51 -10.10 -19.92
N LYS A 53 -3.58 -10.66 -20.50
CA LYS A 53 -3.48 -11.77 -21.43
C LYS A 53 -3.15 -11.22 -22.81
N SER A 54 -2.04 -11.74 -23.36
CA SER A 54 -1.56 -11.63 -24.75
C SER A 54 -1.03 -10.28 -25.22
N GLY A 55 0.21 -10.31 -25.74
CA GLY A 55 0.81 -9.22 -26.49
C GLY A 55 0.08 -8.98 -27.82
N GLY A 56 -0.17 -7.71 -28.13
CA GLY A 56 -0.79 -7.25 -29.36
C GLY A 56 -1.65 -6.02 -29.11
N THR A 57 -1.13 -4.86 -29.55
CA THR A 57 -1.64 -3.48 -29.37
C THR A 57 -1.47 -2.92 -27.95
N GLY A 58 -0.77 -1.79 -27.87
CA GLY A 58 -0.38 -1.14 -26.63
C GLY A 58 -1.56 -0.95 -25.68
N VAL A 59 -1.30 -1.18 -24.39
CA VAL A 59 -2.21 -0.78 -23.33
C VAL A 59 -2.54 0.68 -23.54
N LYS A 60 -3.81 0.96 -23.80
CA LYS A 60 -4.31 2.33 -23.77
C LYS A 60 -4.02 2.88 -22.38
N SER A 61 -3.33 4.02 -22.30
CA SER A 61 -3.08 4.67 -21.00
C SER A 61 -4.42 4.92 -20.29
N ALA A 62 -4.40 5.11 -18.96
CA ALA A 62 -5.60 5.48 -18.21
C ALA A 62 -6.36 6.63 -18.91
N SER A 63 -5.62 7.59 -19.49
CA SER A 63 -6.17 8.68 -20.30
C SER A 63 -6.95 8.25 -21.56
N GLU A 64 -6.56 7.16 -22.22
CA GLU A 64 -7.21 6.64 -23.42
C GLU A 64 -8.41 5.72 -23.12
N MET A 65 -8.44 5.08 -21.95
CA MET A 65 -9.63 4.37 -21.45
C MET A 65 -10.70 5.36 -20.93
N MET A 66 -10.28 6.53 -20.44
CA MET A 66 -11.16 7.63 -19.98
C MET A 66 -11.76 8.47 -21.13
N GLY A 67 -11.36 8.24 -22.38
CA GLY A 67 -11.72 9.08 -23.53
C GLY A 67 -13.19 9.03 -23.99
N GLN A 68 -14.03 8.16 -23.42
CA GLN A 68 -15.44 8.07 -23.79
C GLN A 68 -16.34 7.87 -22.56
N LYS A 69 -16.92 9.00 -22.10
CA LYS A 69 -17.96 9.18 -21.05
C LYS A 69 -17.42 9.45 -19.62
N GLY A 70 -17.48 10.72 -19.23
CA GLY A 70 -17.65 11.15 -17.83
C GLY A 70 -16.44 11.06 -16.90
N ASN A 71 -15.69 12.17 -16.78
CA ASN A 71 -15.12 12.73 -15.55
C ASN A 71 -14.72 11.79 -14.38
N THR A 72 -13.97 10.71 -14.61
CA THR A 72 -13.53 9.79 -13.52
C THR A 72 -12.05 9.99 -13.21
N ARG A 73 -11.73 11.15 -12.61
CA ARG A 73 -10.50 11.31 -11.83
C ARG A 73 -10.69 10.72 -10.44
N SER A 74 -9.61 10.59 -9.67
CA SER A 74 -9.74 10.46 -8.23
C SER A 74 -10.65 11.52 -7.68
N LEU A 75 -11.62 11.07 -6.91
CA LEU A 75 -12.67 11.93 -6.41
C LEU A 75 -12.00 12.81 -5.33
N GLY A 76 -12.30 14.10 -5.33
CA GLY A 76 -11.58 15.11 -4.55
C GLY A 76 -10.24 15.59 -5.14
N ALA A 77 -9.84 15.14 -6.33
CA ALA A 77 -8.76 15.77 -7.09
C ALA A 77 -9.24 17.10 -7.71
N PRO A 78 -8.36 18.12 -7.82
CA PRO A 78 -8.71 19.39 -8.45
C PRO A 78 -9.17 19.20 -9.91
N PRO A 79 -9.96 20.16 -10.43
CA PRO A 79 -10.55 20.04 -11.74
C PRO A 79 -9.49 19.86 -12.84
N PRO A 80 -9.84 19.18 -13.94
CA PRO A 80 -8.96 18.90 -15.07
C PRO A 80 -8.31 20.10 -15.75
N ARG A 81 -8.88 21.28 -15.57
CA ARG A 81 -8.43 22.53 -16.17
C ARG A 81 -8.61 23.63 -15.13
N PRO A 82 -7.82 24.71 -15.20
CA PRO A 82 -8.06 25.88 -14.38
C PRO A 82 -9.52 26.33 -14.55
N PRO A 83 -10.24 26.57 -13.44
CA PRO A 83 -11.57 27.17 -13.52
C PRO A 83 -11.47 28.56 -14.16
N ARG A 84 -12.57 29.07 -14.72
CA ARG A 84 -12.57 30.38 -15.38
C ARG A 84 -12.39 31.55 -14.40
N GLY A 85 -12.63 31.32 -13.12
CA GLY A 85 -12.82 32.39 -12.14
C GLY A 85 -14.08 33.20 -12.44
N GLY A 86 -14.19 34.38 -11.83
CA GLY A 86 -15.34 35.25 -12.00
C GLY A 86 -15.88 35.77 -10.66
N SER A 87 -16.98 36.52 -10.74
CA SER A 87 -17.66 37.09 -9.58
C SER A 87 -18.98 36.37 -9.37
N PHE A 88 -19.25 35.93 -8.15
CA PHE A 88 -20.50 35.28 -7.76
C PHE A 88 -20.88 35.65 -6.32
N VAL A 89 -22.15 35.48 -5.99
CA VAL A 89 -22.67 35.73 -4.64
C VAL A 89 -22.96 34.38 -3.99
N THR A 90 -22.46 34.17 -2.79
CA THR A 90 -22.69 32.95 -2.02
C THR A 90 -24.12 32.89 -1.51
N GLU A 91 -24.56 31.72 -1.07
CA GLU A 91 -25.89 31.53 -0.47
C GLU A 91 -26.09 32.43 0.78
N GLY A 92 -25.03 32.67 1.54
CA GLY A 92 -25.03 33.59 2.68
C GLY A 92 -24.82 35.07 2.36
N GLY A 93 -24.81 35.46 1.08
CA GLY A 93 -24.75 36.87 0.66
C GLY A 93 -23.35 37.49 0.60
N VAL A 94 -22.29 36.70 0.72
CA VAL A 94 -20.91 37.16 0.52
C VAL A 94 -20.62 37.19 -0.98
N THR A 95 -20.11 38.31 -1.50
CA THR A 95 -19.65 38.37 -2.88
C THR A 95 -18.20 37.89 -2.95
N ILE A 96 -17.91 36.95 -3.84
CA ILE A 96 -16.57 36.40 -4.07
C ILE A 96 -16.12 36.72 -5.49
N ASP A 97 -15.00 37.41 -5.60
CA ASP A 97 -14.27 37.66 -6.85
C ASP A 97 -13.08 36.69 -6.94
N ALA A 98 -13.20 35.63 -7.76
CA ALA A 98 -12.16 34.64 -7.96
C ALA A 98 -11.29 34.96 -9.19
N THR A 99 -9.99 35.14 -8.96
CA THR A 99 -8.98 35.32 -10.01
C THR A 99 -8.14 34.05 -10.16
N VAL A 100 -8.20 33.43 -11.33
CA VAL A 100 -7.45 32.20 -11.63
C VAL A 100 -6.31 32.51 -12.59
N ARG A 101 -5.08 32.19 -12.22
CA ARG A 101 -3.89 32.43 -13.06
C ARG A 101 -3.18 31.11 -13.36
N PRO A 102 -3.12 30.68 -14.64
CA PRO A 102 -2.30 29.55 -15.02
C PRO A 102 -0.83 29.82 -14.70
N LEU A 103 -0.16 28.86 -14.07
CA LEU A 103 1.29 28.88 -13.92
C LEU A 103 1.86 28.30 -15.22
N ARG A 104 2.34 29.16 -16.12
CA ARG A 104 2.94 28.73 -17.40
C ARG A 104 4.22 27.96 -17.13
N TYR A 105 4.31 26.74 -17.66
CA TYR A 105 5.56 26.00 -17.79
C TYR A 105 5.59 25.30 -19.16
N THR A 106 6.64 25.49 -19.96
CA THR A 106 6.82 24.80 -21.26
C THR A 106 7.68 23.56 -21.07
N HIS A 107 7.36 22.48 -21.81
CA HIS A 107 7.96 21.14 -21.71
C HIS A 107 9.39 21.03 -22.30
N GLY A 108 10.12 22.13 -22.28
CA GLY A 108 11.41 22.39 -22.90
C GLY A 108 11.65 23.89 -22.74
N GLY A 109 12.89 24.30 -22.51
CA GLY A 109 13.26 25.72 -22.37
C GLY A 109 12.57 26.60 -23.41
N PHE A 110 12.28 27.85 -23.02
CA PHE A 110 11.52 28.82 -23.80
C PHE A 110 11.80 28.76 -25.31
N ASP A 111 10.73 28.69 -26.11
CA ASP A 111 10.78 29.24 -27.47
C ASP A 111 10.84 30.76 -27.32
N GLU A 112 11.95 31.34 -27.74
CA GLU A 112 12.06 32.77 -28.03
C GLU A 112 11.09 33.08 -29.17
N CYS A 113 9.87 33.52 -28.86
CA CYS A 113 9.00 34.38 -29.68
C CYS A 113 7.56 34.32 -29.14
N ASP A 114 7.27 35.17 -28.14
CA ASP A 114 6.04 35.99 -28.07
C ASP A 114 6.13 36.80 -26.78
N VAL A 115 7.02 37.78 -26.82
CA VAL A 115 7.08 38.89 -25.88
C VAL A 115 6.01 39.87 -26.33
N ASP A 116 4.84 39.82 -25.69
CA ASP A 116 3.94 40.97 -25.61
C ASP A 116 4.04 41.54 -24.18
N GLU A 117 4.32 42.84 -24.14
CA GLU A 117 4.77 43.64 -23.00
C GLU A 117 3.71 43.71 -21.86
N ASN A 118 3.87 42.89 -20.81
CA ASN A 118 3.61 43.17 -19.37
C ASN A 118 3.59 41.89 -18.50
N CYS A 119 4.65 41.08 -18.56
CA CYS A 119 4.86 39.93 -17.65
C CYS A 119 6.28 39.85 -17.04
N GLU A 120 7.20 40.76 -17.35
CA GLU A 120 8.65 40.53 -17.16
C GLU A 120 9.25 40.97 -15.80
N GLU A 121 8.51 41.64 -14.91
CA GLU A 121 9.07 42.07 -13.61
C GLU A 121 8.62 41.18 -12.41
N TYR A 122 7.74 40.20 -12.61
CA TYR A 122 7.04 39.50 -11.52
C TYR A 122 7.72 38.21 -11.01
N VAL A 123 8.78 37.76 -11.68
CA VAL A 123 9.56 36.55 -11.34
C VAL A 123 10.96 36.92 -10.79
N SER A 124 11.41 38.16 -10.94
CA SER A 124 12.83 38.55 -10.84
C SER A 124 13.34 38.89 -9.43
N SER A 125 12.56 38.75 -8.35
CA SER A 125 13.06 38.92 -6.97
C SER A 125 13.04 37.64 -6.13
N PHE A 126 12.82 36.47 -6.74
CA PHE A 126 13.32 35.21 -6.20
C PHE A 126 14.84 35.35 -6.10
N PHE A 127 15.46 35.31 -4.92
CA PHE A 127 16.85 34.91 -4.59
C PHE A 127 17.37 35.71 -3.37
N MET A 128 17.30 35.09 -2.19
CA MET A 128 18.39 35.21 -1.22
C MET A 128 19.54 34.37 -1.77
N GLU A 129 20.74 34.94 -1.81
CA GLU A 129 21.98 34.27 -2.25
C GLU A 129 22.24 33.02 -1.40
N GLY A 130 22.31 31.85 -2.05
CA GLY A 130 22.72 30.60 -1.39
C GLY A 130 22.23 29.35 -2.11
N GLU A 131 23.10 28.79 -2.95
CA GLU A 131 23.15 27.40 -3.44
C GLU A 131 21.91 26.52 -3.22
N SER A 132 20.94 26.58 -4.12
CA SER A 132 20.08 25.43 -4.40
C SER A 132 19.84 25.33 -5.90
N GLU A 133 20.17 24.18 -6.47
CA GLU A 133 19.86 23.85 -7.86
C GLU A 133 18.35 24.03 -8.07
N LEU A 134 17.98 24.93 -8.99
CA LEU A 134 16.60 25.18 -9.39
C LEU A 134 15.94 23.85 -9.82
N VAL A 135 14.94 23.39 -9.06
CA VAL A 135 14.12 22.24 -9.46
C VAL A 135 13.01 22.74 -10.37
N TRP A 136 13.21 22.50 -11.66
CA TRP A 136 12.37 22.93 -12.76
C TRP A 136 11.15 22.00 -12.95
N GLY A 137 9.92 22.47 -12.69
CA GLY A 137 8.67 21.75 -13.03
C GLY A 137 7.47 22.03 -12.11
N SER A 138 6.33 21.38 -12.39
CA SER A 138 5.09 21.45 -11.58
C SER A 138 5.31 21.07 -10.09
N GLU A 139 6.36 20.30 -9.80
CA GLU A 139 6.77 19.96 -8.43
C GLU A 139 7.33 21.17 -7.65
N GLY A 140 7.99 22.13 -8.31
CA GLY A 140 8.58 23.30 -7.65
C GLY A 140 7.54 24.29 -7.08
N ALA A 141 6.30 24.28 -7.59
CA ALA A 141 5.26 25.22 -7.16
C ALA A 141 4.86 25.05 -5.68
N ILE A 142 4.88 23.82 -5.17
CA ILE A 142 4.56 23.52 -3.77
C ILE A 142 5.77 23.60 -2.85
N GLU A 143 7.00 23.54 -3.38
CA GLU A 143 8.22 23.59 -2.55
C GLU A 143 8.36 24.92 -1.80
N ARG A 144 8.01 26.04 -2.45
CA ARG A 144 7.96 27.34 -1.78
C ARG A 144 6.99 27.34 -0.59
N LEU A 145 5.81 26.73 -0.74
CA LEU A 145 4.84 26.64 0.36
C LEU A 145 5.39 25.79 1.49
N ILE A 146 6.03 24.66 1.18
CA ILE A 146 6.67 23.79 2.17
C ILE A 146 7.71 24.56 2.99
N ASP A 147 8.52 25.42 2.38
CA ASP A 147 9.49 26.25 3.13
C ASP A 147 8.80 27.31 4.01
N LEU A 148 7.76 27.97 3.48
CA LEU A 148 7.03 29.00 4.22
C LEU A 148 6.28 28.42 5.43
N LEU A 149 5.86 27.16 5.38
CA LEU A 149 5.15 26.50 6.47
C LEU A 149 6.01 26.27 7.73
N ASP A 150 7.33 26.38 7.65
CA ASP A 150 8.18 26.42 8.86
C ASP A 150 8.02 27.72 9.66
N TYR A 151 7.38 28.74 9.07
CA TYR A 151 7.26 30.09 9.63
C TYR A 151 5.83 30.59 9.70
N ARG A 152 4.97 30.18 8.77
CA ARG A 152 3.66 30.80 8.53
C ARG A 152 2.59 29.72 8.55
N ARG A 153 1.42 30.07 9.10
CA ARG A 153 0.26 29.18 9.15
C ARG A 153 -0.20 28.85 7.73
N GLY A 154 -0.67 27.62 7.55
CA GLY A 154 -1.12 27.15 6.24
C GLY A 154 -1.06 25.64 6.12
N ALA A 155 -1.21 25.16 4.89
CA ALA A 155 -1.18 23.74 4.60
C ALA A 155 -0.70 23.41 3.20
N VAL A 156 -0.14 22.21 3.07
CA VAL A 156 0.08 21.52 1.80
C VAL A 156 -0.55 20.12 1.90
N LEU A 157 -1.42 19.80 0.96
CA LEU A 157 -2.04 18.49 0.73
C LEU A 157 -1.49 17.90 -0.56
N THR A 158 -1.19 16.61 -0.55
CA THR A 158 -0.62 15.91 -1.70
C THR A 158 -1.22 14.51 -1.82
N SER A 159 -1.49 14.09 -3.06
CA SER A 159 -1.73 12.69 -3.39
C SER A 159 -0.59 12.24 -4.30
N GLY A 160 0.34 11.46 -3.76
CA GLY A 160 1.51 10.94 -4.49
C GLY A 160 1.28 9.57 -5.12
N TYR A 161 0.08 9.00 -4.93
CA TYR A 161 -0.28 7.65 -5.32
C TYR A 161 -1.37 7.66 -6.39
N GLU A 162 -1.30 6.73 -7.33
CA GLU A 162 -2.33 6.55 -8.37
C GLU A 162 -2.90 5.14 -8.28
N PHE A 163 -4.22 5.05 -8.21
CA PHE A 163 -4.96 3.80 -8.27
C PHE A 163 -6.20 4.03 -9.14
N PRO A 164 -6.35 3.32 -10.28
CA PRO A 164 -7.44 3.56 -11.22
C PRO A 164 -8.82 3.60 -10.56
N GLY A 165 -9.57 4.67 -10.81
CA GLY A 165 -10.91 4.88 -10.26
C GLY A 165 -10.98 5.29 -8.78
N ARG A 166 -9.83 5.44 -8.09
CA ARG A 166 -9.77 5.78 -6.65
C ARG A 166 -8.86 6.97 -6.35
N TYR A 167 -7.58 6.90 -6.73
CA TYR A 167 -6.54 7.88 -6.42
C TYR A 167 -5.86 8.40 -7.69
N ALA A 168 -5.51 9.69 -7.69
CA ALA A 168 -4.89 10.39 -8.79
C ALA A 168 -3.91 11.39 -8.21
N ARG A 169 -2.90 11.75 -8.99
CA ARG A 169 -1.77 12.52 -8.47
C ARG A 169 -2.03 14.02 -8.57
N TRP A 170 -2.04 14.69 -7.43
CA TRP A 170 -2.27 16.13 -7.34
C TRP A 170 -1.61 16.70 -6.08
N SER A 171 -1.49 18.02 -6.04
CA SER A 171 -1.04 18.75 -4.87
C SER A 171 -1.79 20.08 -4.77
N LEU A 172 -2.06 20.51 -3.56
CA LEU A 172 -2.76 21.75 -3.25
C LEU A 172 -2.14 22.36 -2.02
N GLY A 173 -1.97 23.68 -1.96
CA GLY A 173 -1.53 24.32 -0.74
C GLY A 173 -1.76 25.82 -0.70
N PHE A 174 -1.60 26.36 0.51
CA PHE A 174 -1.76 27.78 0.81
C PHE A 174 -0.94 28.15 2.05
N VAL A 175 -0.70 29.44 2.20
CA VAL A 175 -0.18 30.08 3.42
C VAL A 175 -1.01 31.32 3.70
N ASP A 176 -0.91 31.84 4.93
CA ASP A 176 -1.55 33.08 5.37
C ASP A 176 -3.08 33.08 5.31
N PRO A 177 -3.75 32.03 5.80
CA PRO A 177 -5.20 31.98 5.77
C PRO A 177 -5.82 33.16 6.52
N PRO A 178 -6.85 33.84 5.98
CA PRO A 178 -7.51 34.95 6.66
C PRO A 178 -8.21 34.56 7.96
N LEU A 179 -8.80 33.36 8.04
CA LEU A 179 -9.53 32.90 9.24
C LEU A 179 -9.01 31.55 9.75
N GLU A 180 -9.02 31.41 11.07
CA GLU A 180 -8.83 30.15 11.80
C GLU A 180 -10.08 29.84 12.61
N ILE A 181 -10.55 28.59 12.53
CA ILE A 181 -11.66 28.05 13.32
C ILE A 181 -11.09 26.95 14.20
N SER A 182 -11.00 27.20 15.51
CA SER A 182 -10.38 26.32 16.49
C SER A 182 -11.37 25.91 17.57
N GLY A 183 -11.51 24.62 17.84
CA GLY A 183 -12.48 24.09 18.79
C GLY A 183 -11.85 23.19 19.86
N ASN A 184 -12.41 23.24 21.07
CA ASN A 184 -12.09 22.37 22.20
C ASN A 184 -13.38 22.05 22.97
N GLY A 185 -13.75 20.76 23.03
CA GLY A 185 -15.03 20.35 23.61
C GLY A 185 -16.21 21.05 22.94
N ASN A 186 -16.99 21.81 23.72
CA ASN A 186 -18.14 22.57 23.22
C ASN A 186 -17.85 24.05 22.94
N LYS A 187 -16.58 24.48 23.02
CA LYS A 187 -16.15 25.86 22.76
C LYS A 187 -15.46 25.94 21.42
N CYS A 188 -15.73 27.01 20.67
CA CYS A 188 -15.08 27.30 19.41
C CYS A 188 -14.66 28.76 19.34
N LYS A 189 -13.52 29.02 18.73
CA LYS A 189 -12.97 30.34 18.44
C LYS A 189 -12.84 30.51 16.94
N ILE A 190 -13.34 31.61 16.42
CA ILE A 190 -13.13 32.02 15.03
C ILE A 190 -12.29 33.29 15.04
N THR A 191 -11.06 33.19 14.56
CA THR A 191 -10.04 34.23 14.68
C THR A 191 -9.68 34.78 13.31
N ALA A 192 -9.71 36.10 13.15
CA ALA A 192 -9.08 36.76 12.01
C ALA A 192 -7.56 36.81 12.22
N LEU A 193 -6.82 36.23 11.28
CA LEU A 193 -5.36 36.14 11.36
C LEU A 193 -4.65 37.33 10.70
N ASN A 194 -5.35 38.05 9.83
CA ASN A 194 -4.85 39.23 9.13
C ASN A 194 -6.01 40.20 8.81
N THR A 195 -5.66 41.32 8.17
CA THR A 195 -6.60 42.39 7.79
C THR A 195 -7.71 41.91 6.86
N ARG A 196 -7.44 40.91 6.01
CA ARG A 196 -8.44 40.28 5.13
C ARG A 196 -9.45 39.47 5.95
N GLY A 197 -9.01 38.72 6.95
CA GLY A 197 -9.87 38.03 7.91
C GLY A 197 -10.81 38.96 8.69
N GLN A 198 -10.35 40.16 9.04
CA GLN A 198 -11.17 41.15 9.76
C GLN A 198 -12.42 41.59 8.96
N VAL A 199 -12.35 41.57 7.62
CA VAL A 199 -13.50 41.84 6.74
C VAL A 199 -14.56 40.74 6.89
N LEU A 200 -14.13 39.49 7.05
CA LEU A 200 -14.98 38.31 7.12
C LEU A 200 -15.62 38.09 8.49
N LEU A 201 -15.13 38.74 9.55
CA LEU A 201 -15.71 38.56 10.89
C LEU A 201 -17.16 39.02 10.99
N GLN A 202 -17.58 40.04 10.23
CA GLN A 202 -18.96 40.51 10.28
C GLN A 202 -19.96 39.48 9.74
N PRO A 203 -19.82 38.96 8.51
CA PRO A 203 -20.75 37.92 8.01
C PRO A 203 -20.70 36.65 8.87
N VAL A 204 -19.53 36.28 9.39
CA VAL A 204 -19.40 35.15 10.33
C VAL A 204 -20.18 35.41 11.62
N LEU A 205 -20.05 36.60 12.21
CA LEU A 205 -20.78 36.97 13.42
C LEU A 205 -22.30 36.91 13.19
N ASP A 206 -22.78 37.40 12.05
CA ASP A 206 -24.20 37.36 11.69
C ASP A 206 -24.70 35.91 11.60
N ALA A 207 -23.92 35.01 10.97
CA ALA A 207 -24.22 33.58 10.92
C ALA A 207 -24.24 32.92 12.32
N MET A 208 -23.27 33.26 13.18
CA MET A 208 -23.23 32.73 14.56
C MET A 208 -24.41 33.25 15.41
N ASN A 209 -24.80 34.52 15.25
CA ASN A 209 -25.96 35.08 15.94
C ASN A 209 -27.26 34.38 15.50
N ASN A 210 -27.38 34.02 14.22
CA ASN A 210 -28.51 33.23 13.73
C ASN A 210 -28.57 31.84 14.37
N LEU A 211 -27.43 31.16 14.52
CA LEU A 211 -27.34 29.89 15.26
C LEU A 211 -27.62 30.04 16.76
N GLN A 212 -27.29 31.18 17.36
CA GLN A 212 -27.67 31.47 18.75
C GLN A 212 -29.18 31.64 18.86
N ALA A 213 -29.80 32.34 17.91
CA ALA A 213 -31.25 32.55 17.87
C ALA A 213 -32.04 31.24 17.67
N SER A 214 -31.47 30.24 16.99
CA SER A 214 -32.07 28.90 16.88
C SER A 214 -31.89 28.03 18.14
N GLY A 215 -31.10 28.49 19.12
CA GLY A 215 -30.78 27.72 20.33
C GLY A 215 -29.67 26.69 20.16
N THR A 216 -29.00 26.65 18.99
CA THR A 216 -27.88 25.75 18.72
C THR A 216 -26.61 26.19 19.45
N LEU A 217 -26.43 27.52 19.59
CA LEU A 217 -25.36 28.11 20.41
C LEU A 217 -25.97 28.71 21.68
N SER A 218 -25.30 28.49 22.81
CA SER A 218 -25.66 29.09 24.09
C SER A 218 -25.08 30.49 24.28
N ASP A 219 -23.94 30.78 23.65
CA ASP A 219 -23.22 32.04 23.80
C ASP A 219 -22.42 32.36 22.52
N VAL A 220 -22.42 33.64 22.14
CA VAL A 220 -21.67 34.20 21.01
C VAL A 220 -21.14 35.55 21.46
N ARG A 221 -19.82 35.73 21.43
CA ARG A 221 -19.15 36.97 21.84
C ARG A 221 -18.06 37.33 20.85
N LYS A 222 -18.05 38.59 20.42
CA LYS A 222 -16.97 39.15 19.59
C LYS A 222 -16.09 40.06 20.43
N GLU A 223 -14.80 39.74 20.51
CA GLU A 223 -13.79 40.54 21.19
C GLU A 223 -12.61 40.78 20.23
N GLY A 224 -12.47 42.04 19.77
CA GLY A 224 -11.45 42.39 18.77
C GLY A 224 -11.60 41.56 17.49
N ASP A 225 -10.57 40.76 17.21
CA ASP A 225 -10.42 39.91 16.03
C ASP A 225 -10.86 38.45 16.25
N VAL A 226 -11.51 38.18 17.38
CA VAL A 226 -11.97 36.83 17.77
C VAL A 226 -13.48 36.82 17.99
N ILE A 227 -14.13 35.75 17.52
CA ILE A 227 -15.50 35.39 17.87
C ILE A 227 -15.44 34.10 18.69
N ASP A 228 -15.73 34.19 19.97
CA ASP A 228 -15.92 33.04 20.85
C ASP A 228 -17.37 32.57 20.78
N VAL A 229 -17.56 31.28 20.56
CA VAL A 229 -18.88 30.64 20.57
C VAL A 229 -18.88 29.43 21.49
N VAL A 230 -20.01 29.22 22.16
CA VAL A 230 -20.25 28.06 23.02
C VAL A 230 -21.47 27.31 22.51
N VAL A 231 -21.24 26.10 22.02
CA VAL A 231 -22.30 25.20 21.57
C VAL A 231 -23.18 24.84 22.75
N ALA A 232 -24.50 24.87 22.52
CA ALA A 232 -25.47 24.48 23.52
C ALA A 232 -25.22 23.02 23.95
N PRO A 233 -25.45 22.68 25.23
CA PRO A 233 -25.30 21.31 25.68
C PRO A 233 -26.21 20.36 24.89
N PRO A 234 -25.82 19.08 24.75
CA PRO A 234 -26.65 18.05 24.15
C PRO A 234 -28.08 18.08 24.73
N ALA A 235 -29.09 17.93 23.86
CA ALA A 235 -30.46 17.71 24.31
C ALA A 235 -30.56 16.40 25.12
N GLU A 236 -31.64 16.22 25.90
CA GLU A 236 -31.85 14.99 26.66
C GLU A 236 -31.81 13.74 25.74
N VAL A 237 -31.25 12.64 26.25
CA VAL A 237 -31.14 11.37 25.51
C VAL A 237 -32.50 10.96 24.96
N GLY A 238 -32.56 10.67 23.66
CA GLY A 238 -33.80 10.34 22.93
C GLY A 238 -34.46 11.51 22.21
N SER A 239 -33.86 12.71 22.25
CA SER A 239 -34.35 13.88 21.49
C SER A 239 -34.09 13.81 19.98
N PHE A 240 -33.19 12.92 19.55
CA PHE A 240 -32.84 12.67 18.14
C PHE A 240 -32.98 11.18 17.85
N SER A 241 -33.37 10.86 16.60
CA SER A 241 -33.20 9.51 16.07
C SER A 241 -31.72 9.18 15.85
N GLU A 242 -31.36 7.89 15.75
CA GLU A 242 -29.96 7.49 15.48
C GLU A 242 -29.49 7.97 14.10
N GLU A 243 -30.41 8.09 13.15
CA GLU A 243 -30.19 8.64 11.82
C GLU A 243 -29.90 10.15 11.86
N GLU A 244 -30.53 10.90 12.78
CA GLU A 244 -30.34 12.34 12.94
C GLU A 244 -29.27 12.70 13.98
N ARG A 245 -28.54 11.72 14.52
CA ARG A 245 -27.55 11.93 15.57
C ARG A 245 -26.47 12.95 15.19
N SER A 246 -26.09 13.02 13.91
CA SER A 246 -25.15 14.01 13.37
C SER A 246 -25.70 15.46 13.35
N ARG A 247 -27.00 15.64 13.53
CA ARG A 247 -27.67 16.95 13.62
C ARG A 247 -27.69 17.51 15.03
N GLN A 248 -27.23 16.75 16.03
CA GLN A 248 -27.08 17.25 17.39
C GLN A 248 -26.14 18.48 17.42
N PRO A 249 -26.49 19.53 18.20
CA PRO A 249 -25.60 20.67 18.41
C PRO A 249 -24.19 20.23 18.80
N SER A 250 -23.21 20.65 18.00
CA SER A 250 -21.80 20.31 18.13
C SER A 250 -20.93 21.36 17.45
N LEU A 251 -19.60 21.21 17.51
CA LEU A 251 -18.68 22.03 16.72
C LEU A 251 -18.99 21.97 15.21
N PHE A 252 -19.55 20.85 14.73
CA PHE A 252 -19.94 20.70 13.33
C PHE A 252 -21.17 21.54 12.96
N SER A 253 -21.96 22.00 13.92
CA SER A 253 -23.01 23.00 13.66
C SER A 253 -22.41 24.35 13.26
N VAL A 254 -21.29 24.74 13.88
CA VAL A 254 -20.52 25.95 13.51
C VAL A 254 -19.92 25.78 12.12
N VAL A 255 -19.27 24.65 11.86
CA VAL A 255 -18.69 24.35 10.54
C VAL A 255 -19.77 24.37 9.45
N ARG A 256 -20.94 23.77 9.70
CA ARG A 256 -22.06 23.75 8.76
C ARG A 256 -22.58 25.15 8.43
N ALA A 257 -22.76 26.02 9.43
CA ALA A 257 -23.16 27.40 9.18
C ALA A 257 -22.12 28.20 8.39
N LEU A 258 -20.83 27.89 8.51
CA LEU A 258 -19.78 28.49 7.67
C LEU A 258 -19.82 27.95 6.24
N VAL A 259 -20.09 26.66 6.06
CA VAL A 259 -20.32 26.06 4.73
C VAL A 259 -21.51 26.74 4.05
N ASP A 260 -22.62 26.92 4.77
CA ASP A 260 -23.81 27.60 4.25
C ASP A 260 -23.54 29.08 3.93
N LEU A 261 -22.78 29.78 4.78
CA LEU A 261 -22.43 31.18 4.58
C LEU A 261 -21.65 31.41 3.27
N PHE A 262 -20.69 30.54 2.99
CA PHE A 262 -19.82 30.65 1.82
C PHE A 262 -20.21 29.71 0.67
N GLY A 263 -21.37 29.05 0.77
CA GLY A 263 -21.86 28.08 -0.18
C GLY A 263 -21.97 28.64 -1.60
N TYR A 264 -21.55 27.88 -2.60
CA TYR A 264 -21.60 28.29 -4.01
C TYR A 264 -21.88 27.14 -4.96
N ASP A 265 -22.48 27.46 -6.12
CA ASP A 265 -22.70 26.48 -7.19
C ASP A 265 -21.42 26.31 -8.03
N SER A 266 -20.79 25.15 -7.88
CA SER A 266 -19.57 24.79 -8.61
C SER A 266 -19.82 24.38 -10.07
N ASP A 267 -21.06 24.07 -10.47
CA ASP A 267 -21.41 23.81 -11.87
C ASP A 267 -21.46 25.11 -12.66
N GLU A 268 -21.93 26.20 -12.05
CA GLU A 268 -21.97 27.53 -12.66
C GLU A 268 -20.61 28.26 -12.58
N SER A 269 -19.96 28.22 -11.41
CA SER A 269 -18.75 29.01 -11.13
C SER A 269 -17.45 28.26 -11.46
N GLY A 270 -17.54 26.95 -11.72
CA GLY A 270 -16.42 26.03 -11.77
C GLY A 270 -15.92 25.66 -10.38
N ASN A 271 -15.28 24.50 -10.23
CA ASN A 271 -14.72 24.07 -8.95
C ASN A 271 -13.48 24.91 -8.58
N LEU A 272 -13.65 25.86 -7.67
CA LEU A 272 -12.61 26.78 -7.21
C LEU A 272 -11.72 26.20 -6.10
N GLN A 273 -12.02 24.98 -5.62
CA GLN A 273 -11.39 24.40 -4.42
C GLN A 273 -11.56 25.31 -3.19
N LEU A 274 -12.65 26.07 -3.14
CA LEU A 274 -12.96 26.93 -2.01
C LEU A 274 -13.58 26.10 -0.87
N GLY A 275 -13.05 26.24 0.35
CA GLY A 275 -13.54 25.54 1.52
C GLY A 275 -12.68 25.75 2.76
N LEU A 276 -12.91 24.90 3.75
CA LEU A 276 -12.20 24.86 5.03
C LEU A 276 -11.19 23.72 5.07
N TYR A 277 -9.94 24.04 5.38
CA TYR A 277 -8.80 23.13 5.34
C TYR A 277 -8.22 22.91 6.72
N GLY A 278 -8.05 21.65 7.15
CA GLY A 278 -7.49 21.44 8.47
C GLY A 278 -7.60 20.02 8.99
N SER A 279 -7.61 19.93 10.32
CA SER A 279 -7.53 18.68 11.06
C SER A 279 -8.67 18.56 12.07
N PHE A 280 -9.10 17.32 12.27
CA PHE A 280 -10.19 16.88 13.13
C PHE A 280 -9.61 15.89 14.13
N GLY A 281 -9.59 16.25 15.41
CA GLY A 281 -9.03 15.47 16.50
C GLY A 281 -9.98 14.37 16.99
N TYR A 282 -9.40 13.32 17.57
CA TYR A 282 -10.12 12.12 18.00
C TYR A 282 -11.24 12.44 19.02
N ASP A 283 -11.00 13.38 19.93
CA ASP A 283 -11.93 13.73 21.01
C ASP A 283 -13.24 14.38 20.52
N LEU A 284 -13.34 14.77 19.23
CA LEU A 284 -14.60 15.18 18.62
C LEU A 284 -15.71 14.13 18.76
N THR A 285 -15.35 12.85 18.85
CA THR A 285 -16.33 11.76 19.06
C THR A 285 -17.13 11.91 20.35
N PHE A 286 -16.56 12.53 21.39
CA PHE A 286 -17.19 12.66 22.70
C PHE A 286 -18.29 13.72 22.74
N GLN A 287 -18.46 14.50 21.67
CA GLN A 287 -19.61 15.40 21.53
C GLN A 287 -20.90 14.64 21.19
N PHE A 288 -20.77 13.41 20.65
CA PHE A 288 -21.89 12.60 20.17
C PHE A 288 -22.01 11.27 20.91
N GLU A 289 -20.92 10.77 21.50
CA GLU A 289 -20.90 9.56 22.32
C GLU A 289 -20.77 9.94 23.80
N SER A 290 -21.78 9.61 24.60
CA SER A 290 -21.74 9.79 26.05
C SER A 290 -20.81 8.75 26.69
N ILE A 291 -19.53 9.13 26.83
CA ILE A 291 -18.46 8.30 27.40
C ILE A 291 -17.88 9.00 28.63
N LYS A 292 -17.67 8.24 29.71
CA LYS A 292 -16.98 8.73 30.89
C LYS A 292 -15.49 8.83 30.58
N LEU A 293 -14.97 10.05 30.58
CA LEU A 293 -13.56 10.31 30.36
C LEU A 293 -12.72 9.81 31.56
N ALA A 294 -11.67 9.06 31.28
CA ALA A 294 -10.72 8.50 32.25
C ALA A 294 -9.35 9.19 32.20
N GLN A 295 -8.99 9.79 31.07
CA GLN A 295 -7.70 10.43 30.85
C GLN A 295 -7.75 11.95 31.09
N GLU A 296 -6.64 12.53 31.54
CA GLU A 296 -6.50 13.99 31.69
C GLU A 296 -6.13 14.63 30.35
N ARG A 297 -6.88 15.67 29.94
CA ARG A 297 -6.59 16.45 28.73
C ARG A 297 -5.84 17.73 29.08
N ASP A 298 -4.93 18.13 28.21
CA ASP A 298 -4.36 19.48 28.21
C ASP A 298 -5.49 20.49 27.93
N PRO A 299 -5.71 21.51 28.79
CA PRO A 299 -6.71 22.55 28.54
C PRO A 299 -6.50 23.33 27.23
N ASN A 300 -5.27 23.32 26.70
CA ASN A 300 -4.91 23.95 25.43
C ASN A 300 -4.95 22.96 24.25
N GLN A 301 -5.42 21.72 24.44
CA GLN A 301 -5.65 20.79 23.34
C GLN A 301 -6.68 21.38 22.37
N ARG A 302 -6.48 21.19 21.07
CA ARG A 302 -7.44 21.53 20.03
C ARG A 302 -8.01 20.25 19.45
N ASP A 303 -9.33 20.17 19.37
CA ASP A 303 -10.06 19.03 18.81
C ASP A 303 -10.51 19.31 17.37
N LEU A 304 -10.59 20.57 16.98
CA LEU A 304 -10.88 21.00 15.61
C LEU A 304 -9.97 22.17 15.29
N LEU A 305 -9.32 22.15 14.12
CA LEU A 305 -8.68 23.35 13.60
C LEU A 305 -8.83 23.39 12.08
N LEU A 306 -9.50 24.41 11.57
CA LEU A 306 -9.75 24.63 10.14
C LEU A 306 -9.34 26.04 9.73
N TYR A 307 -8.79 26.18 8.54
CA TYR A 307 -8.42 27.43 7.90
C TYR A 307 -9.33 27.72 6.72
N LEU A 308 -9.76 28.98 6.59
CA LEU A 308 -10.27 29.49 5.33
C LEU A 308 -9.08 30.05 4.54
N ALA A 309 -8.80 29.46 3.38
CA ALA A 309 -7.75 29.95 2.47
C ALA A 309 -8.34 30.88 1.41
N ASP A 310 -7.62 31.95 1.09
CA ASP A 310 -8.00 32.92 0.05
C ASP A 310 -6.99 33.02 -1.10
N GLU A 311 -5.82 32.41 -0.97
CA GLU A 311 -4.89 32.17 -2.07
C GLU A 311 -4.41 30.71 -2.07
N LEU A 312 -4.71 29.99 -3.14
CA LEU A 312 -4.43 28.56 -3.30
C LEU A 312 -3.50 28.33 -4.49
N VAL A 313 -2.51 27.47 -4.31
CA VAL A 313 -1.71 26.87 -5.40
C VAL A 313 -2.23 25.47 -5.65
N VAL A 314 -2.60 25.19 -6.89
CA VAL A 314 -3.14 23.88 -7.30
C VAL A 314 -2.26 23.29 -8.38
N VAL A 315 -1.87 22.03 -8.20
CA VAL A 315 -0.99 21.26 -9.10
C VAL A 315 -1.66 19.95 -9.47
N ASP A 316 -1.87 19.74 -10.77
CA ASP A 316 -2.27 18.47 -11.36
C ASP A 316 -1.02 17.78 -11.92
N GLN A 317 -0.53 16.78 -11.18
CA GLN A 317 0.70 16.08 -11.56
C GLN A 317 0.50 15.20 -12.79
N SER A 318 -0.69 14.64 -12.98
CA SER A 318 -0.99 13.78 -14.14
C SER A 318 -0.97 14.55 -15.46
N ARG A 319 -1.25 15.85 -15.45
CA ARG A 319 -1.23 16.70 -16.65
C ARG A 319 -0.09 17.71 -16.70
N HIS A 320 0.79 17.70 -15.71
CA HIS A 320 1.87 18.68 -15.55
C HIS A 320 1.36 20.12 -15.66
N SER A 321 0.21 20.41 -15.03
CA SER A 321 -0.41 21.73 -15.05
C SER A 321 -0.57 22.27 -13.64
N ALA A 322 -0.35 23.57 -13.47
CA ALA A 322 -0.55 24.25 -12.19
C ALA A 322 -1.20 25.62 -12.40
N TRP A 323 -1.90 26.11 -11.38
CA TRP A 323 -2.52 27.43 -11.38
C TRP A 323 -2.67 27.96 -9.96
N THR A 324 -2.81 29.27 -9.82
CA THR A 324 -3.22 29.89 -8.57
C THR A 324 -4.69 30.31 -8.63
N VAL A 325 -5.36 30.23 -7.48
CA VAL A 325 -6.71 30.76 -7.27
C VAL A 325 -6.60 31.79 -6.15
N SER A 326 -6.81 33.06 -6.46
CA SER A 326 -6.84 34.15 -5.47
C SER A 326 -8.28 34.67 -5.35
N LEU A 327 -8.77 34.80 -4.13
CA LEU A 327 -10.17 35.08 -3.79
C LEU A 327 -10.27 36.41 -3.06
N ASP A 328 -11.07 37.34 -3.58
CA ASP A 328 -11.46 38.54 -2.85
C ASP A 328 -12.90 38.44 -2.36
N PHE A 329 -13.13 38.77 -1.10
CA PHE A 329 -14.44 38.72 -0.45
C PHE A 329 -14.96 40.13 -0.23
N SER A 330 -16.26 40.32 -0.46
CA SER A 330 -16.97 41.55 -0.14
C SER A 330 -18.27 41.24 0.56
N TYR A 331 -18.54 41.96 1.65
CA TYR A 331 -19.78 41.90 2.41
C TYR A 331 -20.12 43.30 2.92
N ASP A 332 -21.36 43.73 2.70
CA ASP A 332 -21.79 45.11 2.84
C ASP A 332 -20.86 46.10 2.11
N SER A 333 -20.31 47.09 2.84
CA SER A 333 -19.41 48.11 2.30
C SER A 333 -17.92 47.79 2.50
N LYS A 334 -17.58 46.58 2.97
CA LYS A 334 -16.19 46.15 3.20
C LYS A 334 -15.78 45.13 2.15
N SER A 335 -14.51 45.18 1.76
CA SER A 335 -13.94 44.28 0.77
C SER A 335 -12.48 43.98 1.10
N THR A 336 -12.03 42.78 0.78
CA THR A 336 -10.61 42.41 0.83
C THR A 336 -9.85 42.89 -0.41
N LYS A 337 -10.55 43.37 -1.44
CA LYS A 337 -9.95 43.78 -2.70
C LYS A 337 -8.91 44.89 -2.49
N GLY A 338 -7.68 44.62 -2.94
CA GLY A 338 -6.54 45.53 -2.77
C GLY A 338 -5.85 45.46 -1.40
N LEU A 339 -6.33 44.62 -0.47
CA LEU A 339 -5.60 44.28 0.75
C LEU A 339 -4.56 43.19 0.47
N PRO A 340 -3.33 43.30 0.99
CA PRO A 340 -2.28 42.29 0.81
C PRO A 340 -2.60 40.97 1.54
N HIS A 341 -2.12 39.85 0.99
CA HIS A 341 -2.07 38.57 1.70
C HIS A 341 -0.92 38.61 2.72
N GLU A 342 -1.26 39.05 3.94
CA GLU A 342 -0.32 39.18 5.05
C GLU A 342 -0.37 37.96 5.96
N GLY A 343 0.78 37.61 6.52
CA GLY A 343 0.91 36.54 7.49
C GLY A 343 2.01 36.87 8.48
N ASN A 344 1.89 36.31 9.68
CA ASN A 344 2.78 36.59 10.78
C ASN A 344 3.88 35.52 10.86
N ASP A 345 5.13 35.94 10.77
CA ASP A 345 6.27 35.04 10.89
C ASP A 345 6.40 34.55 12.34
N ALA A 346 6.22 33.25 12.52
CA ALA A 346 6.41 32.52 13.76
C ALA A 346 7.29 31.30 13.45
N PRO A 347 8.63 31.46 13.48
CA PRO A 347 9.55 30.39 13.12
C PRO A 347 9.40 29.19 14.05
N PHE A 348 9.53 27.99 13.50
CA PHE A 348 9.66 26.74 14.24
C PHE A 348 10.63 26.85 15.42
N LEU A 349 10.18 26.38 16.58
CA LEU A 349 10.99 26.34 17.80
C LEU A 349 11.51 24.91 18.04
N ALA A 350 12.83 24.78 18.10
CA ALA A 350 13.48 23.54 18.50
C ALA A 350 13.19 23.20 19.96
N TYR A 351 13.43 21.94 20.35
CA TYR A 351 13.30 21.53 21.73
C TYR A 351 14.24 22.33 22.64
N ASP A 352 13.69 22.98 23.68
CA ASP A 352 14.48 23.70 24.68
C ASP A 352 14.83 22.78 25.86
N GLU A 353 16.13 22.62 26.14
CA GLU A 353 16.61 21.85 27.29
C GLU A 353 16.51 22.62 28.61
N ASN A 354 16.31 23.94 28.60
CA ASN A 354 16.23 24.76 29.81
C ASN A 354 14.81 24.80 30.42
N PRO A 355 14.66 24.44 31.71
CA PRO A 355 13.36 24.21 32.33
C PRO A 355 12.77 25.50 32.92
N ASN A 356 12.06 26.27 32.10
CA ASN A 356 10.92 27.08 32.59
C ASN A 356 9.58 26.41 32.24
N ASN A 357 9.62 25.17 31.73
CA ASN A 357 8.48 24.40 31.24
C ASN A 357 8.14 23.24 32.20
N ASN A 358 7.46 23.55 33.32
CA ASN A 358 6.76 22.62 34.23
C ASN A 358 7.50 21.39 34.81
N GLY A 359 8.81 21.22 34.60
CA GLY A 359 9.61 20.18 35.27
C GLY A 359 9.25 18.72 34.93
N MET A 360 8.54 18.47 33.82
CA MET A 360 8.23 17.10 33.39
C MET A 360 9.42 16.47 32.66
N GLU A 361 9.79 15.25 33.07
CA GLU A 361 10.83 14.46 32.44
C GLU A 361 10.44 14.09 31.00
N PHE A 362 11.36 14.25 30.05
CA PHE A 362 11.12 13.83 28.67
C PHE A 362 11.02 12.30 28.59
N LEU A 363 9.83 11.80 28.22
CA LEU A 363 9.58 10.37 28.05
C LEU A 363 9.55 9.99 26.56
N PRO A 364 10.51 9.16 26.08
CA PRO A 364 10.59 8.78 24.67
C PRO A 364 9.45 7.86 24.21
N ARG A 365 8.73 7.21 25.14
CA ARG A 365 7.48 6.50 24.88
C ARG A 365 6.58 6.53 26.10
N ASP A 366 5.26 6.58 25.90
CA ASP A 366 4.29 6.55 27.01
C ASP A 366 4.04 5.15 27.59
N THR A 367 4.17 4.14 26.74
CA THR A 367 3.97 2.72 27.07
C THR A 367 5.32 2.03 27.04
N PRO A 368 5.94 1.69 28.17
CA PRO A 368 7.23 0.98 28.20
C PRO A 368 7.22 -0.34 27.42
N LYS A 369 8.39 -0.75 26.94
CA LYS A 369 8.54 -1.99 26.17
C LYS A 369 8.11 -3.21 26.99
N GLY A 370 7.26 -4.05 26.42
CA GLY A 370 6.66 -5.22 27.05
C GLY A 370 5.30 -4.95 27.69
N GLU A 371 4.95 -3.70 28.01
CA GLU A 371 3.68 -3.38 28.68
C GLU A 371 2.49 -3.33 27.71
N PHE A 372 2.71 -3.16 26.40
CA PHE A 372 1.64 -3.24 25.41
C PHE A 372 0.96 -4.63 25.44
N LYS A 373 1.71 -5.69 25.77
CA LYS A 373 1.20 -7.07 25.90
C LYS A 373 0.11 -7.22 26.96
N GLU A 374 0.19 -6.44 28.04
CA GLU A 374 -0.85 -6.44 29.08
C GLU A 374 -2.16 -5.88 28.56
N SER A 375 -2.08 -4.86 27.70
CA SER A 375 -3.24 -4.26 27.05
C SER A 375 -3.91 -5.24 26.07
N VAL A 376 -3.10 -6.03 25.34
CA VAL A 376 -3.61 -7.14 24.52
C VAL A 376 -4.33 -8.19 25.37
N ALA A 377 -3.75 -8.57 26.53
CA ALA A 377 -4.39 -9.54 27.43
C ALA A 377 -5.74 -9.05 27.96
N LYS A 378 -5.87 -7.75 28.28
CA LYS A 378 -7.15 -7.14 28.67
C LYS A 378 -8.16 -7.17 27.53
N ALA A 379 -7.76 -6.79 26.31
CA ALA A 379 -8.65 -6.82 25.14
C ALA A 379 -9.17 -8.25 24.88
N LYS A 380 -8.29 -9.26 24.96
CA LYS A 380 -8.68 -10.67 24.83
C LYS A 380 -9.67 -11.14 25.89
N HIS A 381 -9.60 -10.59 27.11
CA HIS A 381 -10.60 -10.84 28.14
C HIS A 381 -11.97 -10.28 27.72
N GLU A 382 -12.02 -9.02 27.27
CA GLU A 382 -13.26 -8.38 26.79
C GLU A 382 -13.87 -9.10 25.59
N PHE A 383 -13.04 -9.58 24.65
CA PHE A 383 -13.49 -10.41 23.52
C PHE A 383 -14.14 -11.71 24.01
N LYS A 384 -13.51 -12.39 24.97
CA LYS A 384 -14.03 -13.64 25.54
C LYS A 384 -15.38 -13.44 26.23
N MET A 385 -15.59 -12.28 26.85
CA MET A 385 -16.84 -11.93 27.52
C MET A 385 -17.93 -11.47 26.56
N GLY A 386 -17.59 -11.20 25.29
CA GLY A 386 -18.52 -10.70 24.27
C GLY A 386 -18.80 -9.20 24.36
N ASN A 387 -17.97 -8.44 25.09
CA ASN A 387 -18.09 -6.98 25.19
C ASN A 387 -17.53 -6.28 23.95
N LEU A 388 -16.51 -6.88 23.33
CA LEU A 388 -15.85 -6.40 22.13
C LEU A 388 -15.68 -7.56 21.14
N PHE A 389 -15.54 -7.24 19.86
CA PHE A 389 -15.12 -8.15 18.79
C PHE A 389 -13.70 -7.82 18.32
N GLU A 390 -13.40 -6.53 18.30
CA GLU A 390 -12.14 -5.95 17.86
C GLU A 390 -11.88 -4.67 18.67
N ALA A 391 -10.61 -4.36 18.93
CA ALA A 391 -10.20 -3.10 19.55
C ALA A 391 -8.84 -2.65 19.01
N VAL A 392 -8.67 -1.36 18.77
CA VAL A 392 -7.40 -0.79 18.30
C VAL A 392 -6.79 0.04 19.42
N LEU A 393 -5.76 -0.50 20.05
CA LEU A 393 -4.97 0.22 21.04
C LEU A 393 -3.67 0.74 20.41
N SER A 394 -3.18 1.84 20.97
CA SER A 394 -2.03 2.55 20.45
C SER A 394 -1.08 3.01 21.55
N GLN A 395 0.16 3.27 21.15
CA GLN A 395 1.20 3.84 21.99
C GLN A 395 1.92 4.97 21.27
N THR A 396 2.47 5.90 22.04
CA THR A 396 3.12 7.11 21.52
C THR A 396 4.62 7.03 21.71
N PHE A 397 5.36 7.31 20.63
CA PHE A 397 6.81 7.47 20.59
C PHE A 397 7.15 8.95 20.42
N ARG A 398 8.21 9.41 21.07
CA ARG A 398 8.61 10.82 21.08
C ARG A 398 10.09 10.99 20.78
N LYS A 399 10.41 12.03 20.03
CA LYS A 399 11.79 12.49 19.78
C LYS A 399 11.88 14.01 19.94
N LYS A 400 13.02 14.46 20.44
CA LYS A 400 13.37 15.89 20.47
C LYS A 400 13.83 16.30 19.08
N LEU A 401 13.38 17.45 18.60
CA LEU A 401 13.84 18.03 17.35
C LEU A 401 14.88 19.13 17.63
N GLU A 402 15.98 19.03 16.91
CA GLU A 402 17.03 20.05 16.87
C GLU A 402 16.61 21.22 15.95
N LYS A 403 17.37 22.31 15.97
CA LYS A 403 17.05 23.52 15.19
C LYS A 403 17.08 23.27 13.69
N GLU A 404 17.96 22.38 13.24
CA GLU A 404 18.14 22.01 11.84
C GLU A 404 17.06 21.03 11.35
N ALA A 405 16.28 20.46 12.28
CA ALA A 405 15.27 19.43 12.09
C ALA A 405 13.87 20.00 11.83
N THR A 406 13.77 20.92 10.86
CA THR A 406 12.52 21.63 10.60
C THR A 406 11.41 20.69 10.06
N PRO A 407 10.13 20.97 10.36
CA PRO A 407 8.99 20.20 9.85
C PRO A 407 8.96 20.07 8.32
N SER A 408 9.39 21.08 7.56
CA SER A 408 9.48 21.02 6.10
C SER A 408 10.43 19.93 5.59
N LYS A 409 11.61 19.77 6.23
CA LYS A 409 12.58 18.71 5.92
C LYS A 409 12.02 17.33 6.22
N LEU A 410 11.30 17.20 7.34
CA LEU A 410 10.60 15.97 7.70
C LEU A 410 9.57 15.61 6.63
N PHE A 411 8.74 16.56 6.19
CA PHE A 411 7.73 16.33 5.16
C PHE A 411 8.33 15.85 3.83
N ARG A 412 9.38 16.52 3.35
CA ARG A 412 10.06 16.14 2.08
C ARG A 412 10.54 14.69 2.09
N ARG A 413 11.08 14.24 3.21
CA ARG A 413 11.59 12.86 3.35
C ARG A 413 10.48 11.84 3.42
N LEU A 414 9.43 12.14 4.17
CA LEU A 414 8.26 11.29 4.23
C LEU A 414 7.63 11.13 2.85
N ARG A 415 7.47 12.23 2.11
CA ARG A 415 6.97 12.23 0.73
C ARG A 415 7.84 11.40 -0.21
N ALA A 416 9.17 11.49 -0.09
CA ALA A 416 10.10 10.73 -0.93
C ALA A 416 10.13 9.23 -0.62
N LYS A 417 10.12 8.85 0.66
CA LYS A 417 10.21 7.44 1.09
C LYS A 417 8.87 6.70 1.04
N ASN A 418 7.79 7.40 1.37
CA ASN A 418 6.44 6.83 1.56
C ASN A 418 5.38 7.64 0.78
N PRO A 419 5.37 7.56 -0.56
CA PRO A 419 4.28 8.14 -1.34
C PRO A 419 2.94 7.52 -0.92
N SER A 420 1.96 8.36 -0.64
CA SER A 420 0.67 7.96 -0.08
C SER A 420 -0.49 8.69 -0.78
N PRO A 421 -1.72 8.14 -0.71
CA PRO A 421 -2.91 8.80 -1.25
C PRO A 421 -3.23 10.11 -0.51
N TYR A 422 -2.90 10.20 0.79
CA TYR A 422 -3.14 11.36 1.64
C TYR A 422 -1.87 11.82 2.35
N GLY A 423 -0.98 12.52 1.62
CA GLY A 423 0.16 13.22 2.19
C GLY A 423 -0.21 14.64 2.60
N PHE A 424 0.26 15.11 3.77
CA PHE A 424 -0.07 16.44 4.27
C PHE A 424 1.03 17.05 5.15
N PHE A 425 1.10 18.37 5.11
CA PHE A 425 1.90 19.21 6.00
C PHE A 425 1.08 20.43 6.40
N PHE A 426 0.73 20.53 7.68
CA PHE A 426 0.03 21.68 8.26
C PHE A 426 0.91 22.37 9.29
N ASN A 427 0.98 23.70 9.22
CA ASN A 427 1.36 24.54 10.34
C ASN A 427 0.07 25.04 11.00
N LEU A 428 -0.23 24.51 12.18
CA LEU A 428 -1.45 24.80 12.93
C LEU A 428 -1.31 26.04 13.84
N GLY A 429 -0.17 26.74 13.78
CA GLY A 429 0.18 27.77 14.74
C GLY A 429 0.46 27.22 16.14
N GLU A 430 0.87 28.11 17.06
CA GLU A 430 1.22 27.77 18.45
C GLU A 430 2.37 26.73 18.53
N ASP A 431 3.31 26.80 17.59
CA ASP A 431 4.41 25.84 17.42
C ASP A 431 3.93 24.37 17.35
N GLU A 432 2.75 24.15 16.74
CA GLU A 432 2.18 22.84 16.48
C GLU A 432 2.06 22.58 14.97
N TYR A 433 2.54 21.42 14.52
CA TYR A 433 2.56 21.01 13.12
C TYR A 433 2.08 19.57 12.99
N LEU A 434 1.47 19.27 11.85
CA LEU A 434 1.11 17.90 11.45
C LEU A 434 1.78 17.57 10.13
N VAL A 435 2.59 16.51 10.14
CA VAL A 435 3.27 16.01 8.96
C VAL A 435 2.92 14.54 8.79
N GLY A 436 2.29 14.16 7.67
CA GLY A 436 1.81 12.78 7.51
C GLY A 436 1.77 12.29 6.08
N ALA A 437 1.68 10.97 5.97
CA ALA A 437 1.57 10.22 4.73
C ALA A 437 0.59 9.06 4.95
N SER A 438 -0.69 9.41 5.07
CA SER A 438 -1.73 8.46 5.46
C SER A 438 -2.11 7.54 4.29
N PRO A 439 -2.18 6.22 4.52
CA PRO A 439 -2.62 5.26 3.52
C PRO A 439 -4.15 5.23 3.37
N GLU A 440 -4.91 5.73 4.35
CA GLU A 440 -6.34 5.43 4.48
C GLU A 440 -7.22 6.66 4.28
N MET A 441 -8.15 6.55 3.32
CA MET A 441 -9.25 7.49 3.13
C MET A 441 -10.22 7.38 4.31
N PHE A 442 -10.53 8.50 4.96
CA PHE A 442 -11.57 8.51 5.99
C PHE A 442 -12.95 8.61 5.36
N VAL A 443 -13.33 9.81 4.88
CA VAL A 443 -14.59 10.05 4.19
C VAL A 443 -14.33 10.97 3.02
N ARG A 444 -14.91 10.61 1.88
CA ARG A 444 -14.95 11.45 0.69
C ARG A 444 -16.38 11.58 0.19
N CYS A 445 -16.80 12.82 -0.07
CA CYS A 445 -18.12 13.15 -0.59
C CYS A 445 -18.01 14.06 -1.81
N GLU A 446 -18.80 13.77 -2.84
CA GLU A 446 -18.85 14.59 -4.05
C GLU A 446 -20.16 14.41 -4.81
N LYS A 447 -20.54 15.43 -5.58
CA LYS A 447 -21.76 15.42 -6.38
C LYS A 447 -21.59 14.52 -7.61
N VAL A 448 -22.53 13.60 -7.82
CA VAL A 448 -22.54 12.71 -8.99
C VAL A 448 -23.77 13.01 -9.85
N GLU A 449 -23.53 13.63 -11.00
CA GLU A 449 -24.57 14.06 -11.96
C GLU A 449 -25.49 12.91 -12.41
N GLN A 450 -24.93 11.74 -12.72
CA GLN A 450 -25.68 10.58 -13.18
C GLN A 450 -25.41 9.37 -12.30
N ASN A 451 -26.46 8.86 -11.66
CA ASN A 451 -26.43 7.61 -10.90
C ASN A 451 -27.83 6.97 -10.89
N ASP A 452 -27.90 5.72 -10.43
CA ASP A 452 -29.13 4.90 -10.44
C ASP A 452 -30.18 5.31 -9.39
N TYR A 453 -29.86 6.25 -8.48
CA TYR A 453 -30.71 6.60 -7.33
C TYR A 453 -31.31 8.00 -7.48
N ARG A 454 -30.47 9.04 -7.47
CA ARG A 454 -30.89 10.44 -7.57
C ARG A 454 -29.80 11.25 -8.28
N PRO A 455 -30.06 11.76 -9.51
CA PRO A 455 -29.14 12.65 -10.22
C PRO A 455 -28.69 13.82 -9.34
N GLY A 456 -27.40 14.13 -9.33
CA GLY A 456 -26.81 15.18 -8.50
C GLY A 456 -26.73 14.84 -7.00
N ALA A 457 -26.95 13.59 -6.59
CA ALA A 457 -26.72 13.18 -5.20
C ALA A 457 -25.23 13.18 -4.85
N LEU A 458 -24.94 13.47 -3.58
CA LEU A 458 -23.61 13.29 -3.03
C LEU A 458 -23.31 11.79 -2.89
N ARG A 459 -22.29 11.31 -3.57
CA ARG A 459 -21.71 9.99 -3.34
C ARG A 459 -20.74 10.09 -2.17
N VAL A 460 -20.91 9.22 -1.18
CA VAL A 460 -19.99 9.02 -0.06
C VAL A 460 -19.16 7.76 -0.29
N GLU A 461 -17.85 7.85 -0.07
CA GLU A 461 -16.92 6.74 -0.18
C GLU A 461 -15.96 6.66 0.99
N THR A 462 -15.52 5.43 1.25
CA THR A 462 -14.46 5.10 2.21
C THR A 462 -13.67 3.91 1.67
N CYS A 463 -12.45 3.72 2.19
CA CYS A 463 -11.60 2.59 1.82
C CYS A 463 -11.02 1.93 3.08
N PRO A 464 -11.77 1.03 3.75
CA PRO A 464 -11.24 0.31 4.91
C PRO A 464 -9.99 -0.49 4.53
N ILE A 465 -8.95 -0.38 5.34
CA ILE A 465 -7.68 -1.09 5.15
C ILE A 465 -7.44 -2.03 6.33
N SER A 466 -7.05 -3.26 6.02
CA SER A 466 -6.55 -4.21 7.01
C SER A 466 -5.65 -5.21 6.29
N GLY A 467 -4.74 -5.87 7.02
CA GLY A 467 -3.74 -6.72 6.41
C GLY A 467 -2.60 -5.93 5.76
N THR A 468 -1.39 -6.10 6.30
CA THR A 468 -0.18 -5.44 5.80
C THR A 468 0.98 -6.42 5.74
N VAL A 469 1.66 -6.49 4.59
CA VAL A 469 2.96 -7.18 4.47
C VAL A 469 3.98 -6.25 3.81
N ALA A 470 5.26 -6.45 4.10
CA ALA A 470 6.32 -5.70 3.44
C ALA A 470 6.49 -6.14 1.98
N ARG A 471 7.01 -5.27 1.12
CA ARG A 471 7.45 -5.60 -0.25
C ARG A 471 8.64 -6.55 -0.22
N GLY A 472 8.62 -7.56 -1.09
CA GLY A 472 9.72 -8.48 -1.33
C GLY A 472 10.90 -7.80 -2.03
N VAL A 473 12.06 -8.46 -2.03
CA VAL A 473 13.25 -7.97 -2.75
C VAL A 473 13.07 -8.04 -4.26
N ASP A 474 12.16 -8.90 -4.74
CA ASP A 474 11.83 -9.09 -6.14
C ASP A 474 10.35 -9.44 -6.33
N ALA A 475 9.96 -9.60 -7.60
CA ALA A 475 8.59 -9.89 -7.98
C ALA A 475 8.08 -11.27 -7.51
N LEU A 476 8.97 -12.23 -7.27
CA LEU A 476 8.58 -13.58 -6.81
C LEU A 476 8.28 -13.58 -5.33
N GLU A 477 9.12 -12.91 -4.56
CA GLU A 477 8.87 -12.71 -3.15
C GLU A 477 7.63 -11.84 -2.93
N ASP A 478 7.43 -10.78 -3.71
CA ASP A 478 6.18 -10.00 -3.71
C ASP A 478 4.96 -10.92 -3.95
N ALA A 479 5.00 -11.77 -4.98
CA ALA A 479 3.90 -12.70 -5.26
C ALA A 479 3.64 -13.69 -4.12
N ALA A 480 4.70 -14.19 -3.48
CA ALA A 480 4.58 -15.07 -2.31
C ALA A 480 3.95 -14.35 -1.11
N ARG A 481 4.37 -13.10 -0.85
CA ARG A 481 3.85 -12.26 0.25
C ARG A 481 2.39 -11.83 0.01
N VAL A 482 2.04 -11.49 -1.23
CA VAL A 482 0.63 -11.25 -1.64
C VAL A 482 -0.21 -12.50 -1.38
N LYS A 483 0.27 -13.67 -1.80
CA LYS A 483 -0.43 -14.93 -1.56
C LYS A 483 -0.61 -15.21 -0.08
N SER A 484 0.40 -14.98 0.76
CA SER A 484 0.26 -15.17 2.21
C SER A 484 -0.74 -14.20 2.83
N LEU A 485 -0.77 -12.95 2.38
CA LEU A 485 -1.72 -11.94 2.84
C LEU A 485 -3.17 -12.31 2.46
N ILE A 486 -3.41 -12.68 1.20
CA ILE A 486 -4.74 -13.08 0.72
C ILE A 486 -5.23 -14.38 1.37
N MET A 487 -4.33 -15.28 1.75
CA MET A 487 -4.73 -16.55 2.37
C MET A 487 -4.81 -16.47 3.91
N ASN A 488 -4.49 -15.32 4.52
CA ASN A 488 -4.56 -15.16 5.96
C ASN A 488 -6.00 -14.91 6.43
N LEU A 489 -6.55 -15.88 7.16
CA LEU A 489 -7.92 -15.86 7.67
C LEU A 489 -8.14 -14.79 8.77
N LYS A 490 -7.10 -14.44 9.54
CA LYS A 490 -7.17 -13.35 10.55
C LYS A 490 -7.45 -12.03 9.85
N GLU A 491 -6.58 -11.67 8.89
CA GLU A 491 -6.69 -10.41 8.14
C GLU A 491 -7.98 -10.34 7.31
N GLU A 492 -8.44 -11.48 6.77
CA GLU A 492 -9.73 -11.56 6.09
C GLU A 492 -10.89 -11.25 7.03
N SER A 493 -10.87 -11.80 8.26
CA SER A 493 -11.90 -11.57 9.27
C SER A 493 -11.91 -10.11 9.75
N GLU A 494 -10.73 -9.54 10.01
CA GLU A 494 -10.57 -8.14 10.41
C GLU A 494 -11.17 -7.20 9.35
N LEU A 495 -10.75 -7.33 8.10
CA LEU A 495 -11.25 -6.48 7.01
C LEU A 495 -12.77 -6.65 6.78
N THR A 496 -13.30 -7.85 7.01
CA THR A 496 -14.75 -8.11 6.92
C THR A 496 -15.51 -7.29 7.96
N MET A 497 -15.06 -7.29 9.22
CA MET A 497 -15.71 -6.53 10.29
C MET A 497 -15.63 -5.02 10.06
N CYS A 498 -14.47 -4.50 9.66
CA CYS A 498 -14.31 -3.10 9.28
C CYS A 498 -15.31 -2.69 8.18
N THR A 499 -15.46 -3.54 7.17
CA THR A 499 -16.35 -3.27 6.02
C THR A 499 -17.82 -3.36 6.40
N ASP A 500 -18.23 -4.29 7.25
CA ASP A 500 -19.62 -4.38 7.70
C ASP A 500 -20.03 -3.19 8.58
N VAL A 501 -19.14 -2.70 9.44
CA VAL A 501 -19.41 -1.47 10.21
C VAL A 501 -19.47 -0.25 9.30
N ASP A 502 -18.56 -0.15 8.34
CA ASP A 502 -18.59 0.94 7.35
C ASP A 502 -19.90 0.96 6.53
N ARG A 503 -20.37 -0.21 6.10
CA ARG A 503 -21.68 -0.36 5.44
C ARG A 503 -22.83 0.04 6.36
N ASN A 504 -22.76 -0.33 7.64
CA ASN A 504 -23.74 0.06 8.65
C ASN A 504 -23.78 1.58 8.82
N ASP A 505 -22.63 2.24 8.90
CA ASP A 505 -22.53 3.69 9.08
C ASP A 505 -23.14 4.43 7.88
N LYS A 506 -22.83 4.00 6.64
CA LYS A 506 -23.47 4.55 5.43
C LYS A 506 -24.96 4.28 5.36
N SER A 507 -25.42 3.11 5.80
CA SER A 507 -26.84 2.72 5.71
C SER A 507 -27.77 3.64 6.51
N ARG A 508 -27.24 4.33 7.52
CA ARG A 508 -27.99 5.32 8.32
C ARG A 508 -28.42 6.53 7.48
N ILE A 509 -27.61 6.96 6.51
CA ILE A 509 -27.74 8.25 5.81
C ILE A 509 -27.86 8.14 4.29
N CYS A 510 -27.62 6.96 3.72
CA CYS A 510 -27.68 6.73 2.28
C CYS A 510 -29.07 6.30 1.80
N GLU A 511 -29.33 6.49 0.52
CA GLU A 511 -30.50 5.98 -0.19
C GLU A 511 -30.55 4.44 -0.03
N PRO A 512 -31.72 3.85 0.32
CA PRO A 512 -31.84 2.40 0.48
C PRO A 512 -31.36 1.63 -0.76
N GLY A 513 -30.50 0.62 -0.54
CA GLY A 513 -29.90 -0.18 -1.61
C GLY A 513 -28.69 0.46 -2.32
N SER A 514 -28.35 1.71 -1.99
CA SER A 514 -27.22 2.41 -2.61
C SER A 514 -25.86 2.03 -2.05
N VAL A 515 -25.80 1.50 -0.82
CA VAL A 515 -24.57 1.09 -0.16
C VAL A 515 -24.01 -0.20 -0.80
N LYS A 516 -22.86 -0.11 -1.45
CA LYS A 516 -22.24 -1.20 -2.22
C LYS A 516 -20.75 -1.33 -1.90
N VAL A 517 -20.29 -2.57 -1.79
CA VAL A 517 -18.85 -2.90 -1.80
C VAL A 517 -18.44 -3.07 -3.26
N ILE A 518 -17.73 -2.09 -3.82
CA ILE A 518 -17.31 -2.06 -5.22
C ILE A 518 -15.89 -2.61 -5.43
N GLY A 519 -15.12 -2.76 -4.34
CA GLY A 519 -13.85 -3.48 -4.30
C GLY A 519 -13.74 -4.28 -3.01
N ARG A 520 -13.36 -5.55 -3.10
CA ARG A 520 -13.19 -6.45 -1.94
C ARG A 520 -11.80 -7.08 -1.97
N ARG A 521 -11.03 -6.94 -0.90
CA ARG A 521 -9.66 -7.46 -0.69
C ARG A 521 -8.74 -7.13 -1.85
N GLN A 522 -8.86 -5.93 -2.40
CA GLN A 522 -8.00 -5.50 -3.48
C GLN A 522 -6.59 -5.29 -2.96
N ILE A 523 -5.60 -5.73 -3.74
CA ILE A 523 -4.19 -5.58 -3.39
C ILE A 523 -3.73 -4.20 -3.85
N GLU A 524 -3.36 -3.38 -2.88
CA GLU A 524 -2.68 -2.12 -3.12
C GLU A 524 -1.20 -2.26 -2.78
N MET A 525 -0.36 -2.10 -3.79
CA MET A 525 1.09 -2.14 -3.62
C MET A 525 1.64 -0.72 -3.48
N TYR A 526 2.36 -0.49 -2.41
CA TYR A 526 3.11 0.72 -2.11
C TYR A 526 4.62 0.47 -2.26
N SER A 527 5.44 1.50 -2.08
CA SER A 527 6.91 1.39 -2.21
C SER A 527 7.51 0.35 -1.26
N ARG A 528 7.00 0.26 -0.02
CA ARG A 528 7.52 -0.63 1.03
C ARG A 528 6.52 -1.66 1.55
N LEU A 529 5.22 -1.43 1.33
CA LEU A 529 4.14 -2.23 1.92
C LEU A 529 3.14 -2.69 0.85
N ILE A 530 2.38 -3.73 1.19
CA ILE A 530 1.27 -4.25 0.43
C ILE A 530 0.08 -4.33 1.39
N HIS A 531 -1.05 -3.76 0.99
CA HIS A 531 -2.28 -3.73 1.78
C HIS A 531 -3.43 -4.46 1.08
N THR A 532 -4.32 -5.05 1.87
CA THR A 532 -5.66 -5.42 1.40
C THR A 532 -6.65 -4.30 1.71
N VAL A 533 -7.41 -3.88 0.70
CA VAL A 533 -8.30 -2.73 0.79
C VAL A 533 -9.67 -3.09 0.25
N ASP A 534 -10.71 -2.67 0.98
CA ASP A 534 -12.09 -2.67 0.51
C ASP A 534 -12.48 -1.26 0.05
N HIS A 535 -13.46 -1.15 -0.84
CA HIS A 535 -13.96 0.13 -1.32
C HIS A 535 -15.47 0.10 -1.29
N VAL A 536 -16.02 0.96 -0.45
CA VAL A 536 -17.45 1.03 -0.18
C VAL A 536 -17.96 2.39 -0.60
N GLU A 537 -19.04 2.41 -1.37
CA GLU A 537 -19.74 3.63 -1.76
C GLU A 537 -21.21 3.60 -1.33
N GLY A 538 -21.82 4.78 -1.22
CA GLY A 538 -23.26 4.98 -1.07
C GLY A 538 -23.65 6.36 -1.58
N TYR A 539 -24.95 6.61 -1.75
CA TYR A 539 -25.45 7.92 -2.18
C TYR A 539 -26.32 8.52 -1.08
N LEU A 540 -25.99 9.74 -0.62
CA LEU A 540 -26.68 10.38 0.50
C LEU A 540 -28.14 10.73 0.17
N ARG A 541 -29.05 10.52 1.13
CA ARG A 541 -30.44 11.00 1.04
C ARG A 541 -30.46 12.55 1.05
N PRO A 542 -31.50 13.20 0.49
CA PRO A 542 -31.45 14.65 0.24
C PRO A 542 -31.41 15.50 1.52
N GLU A 543 -31.84 14.95 2.65
CA GLU A 543 -31.80 15.60 3.95
C GLU A 543 -30.43 15.53 4.66
N PHE A 544 -29.42 14.87 4.08
CA PHE A 544 -28.07 14.77 4.66
C PHE A 544 -27.00 15.42 3.79
N ASP A 545 -25.96 15.90 4.45
CA ASP A 545 -24.79 16.55 3.84
C ASP A 545 -23.49 15.77 4.11
N ALA A 546 -22.37 16.25 3.56
CA ALA A 546 -21.07 15.62 3.73
C ALA A 546 -20.59 15.59 5.19
N LEU A 547 -21.03 16.52 6.05
CA LEU A 547 -20.70 16.51 7.48
C LEU A 547 -21.48 15.41 8.21
N ASP A 548 -22.70 15.07 7.77
CA ASP A 548 -23.40 13.89 8.28
C ASP A 548 -22.66 12.61 7.89
N ALA A 549 -22.17 12.52 6.65
CA ALA A 549 -21.31 11.42 6.23
C ALA A 549 -20.06 11.30 7.08
N PHE A 550 -19.35 12.40 7.33
CA PHE A 550 -18.17 12.42 8.20
C PHE A 550 -18.50 11.91 9.61
N LEU A 551 -19.54 12.47 10.23
CA LEU A 551 -19.93 12.20 11.61
C LEU A 551 -20.45 10.78 11.84
N CYS A 552 -21.20 10.22 10.89
CA CYS A 552 -21.66 8.84 10.98
C CYS A 552 -20.48 7.84 10.99
N HIS A 553 -19.38 8.16 10.30
CA HIS A 553 -18.18 7.31 10.29
C HIS A 553 -17.23 7.59 11.45
N THR A 554 -17.40 8.68 12.22
CA THR A 554 -16.55 9.04 13.37
C THR A 554 -16.59 7.96 14.47
N TRP A 555 -15.48 7.31 14.85
CA TRP A 555 -14.28 7.09 14.03
C TRP A 555 -14.29 5.69 13.42
N ALA A 556 -13.45 5.51 12.40
CA ALA A 556 -13.35 4.23 11.69
C ALA A 556 -12.96 3.09 12.64
N VAL A 557 -13.42 1.88 12.34
CA VAL A 557 -13.11 0.68 13.13
C VAL A 557 -11.60 0.40 13.13
N THR A 558 -10.93 0.68 12.02
CA THR A 558 -9.47 0.58 11.82
C THR A 558 -8.64 1.38 12.83
N VAL A 559 -9.26 2.32 13.55
CA VAL A 559 -8.62 3.09 14.63
C VAL A 559 -9.33 2.99 15.96
N THR A 560 -10.50 2.34 16.04
CA THR A 560 -11.28 2.22 17.29
C THR A 560 -11.48 0.76 17.68
N GLY A 561 -12.30 0.05 16.91
CA GLY A 561 -12.74 -1.32 17.13
C GLY A 561 -14.25 -1.47 16.98
N ALA A 562 -14.75 -2.65 17.30
CA ALA A 562 -16.17 -3.00 17.17
C ALA A 562 -16.65 -3.82 18.38
N PRO A 563 -17.87 -3.57 18.91
CA PRO A 563 -18.79 -2.47 18.59
C PRO A 563 -18.22 -1.09 18.94
N LYS A 564 -18.41 -0.09 18.05
CA LYS A 564 -17.70 1.21 18.08
C LYS A 564 -17.73 1.92 19.44
N THR A 565 -18.90 2.18 20.02
CA THR A 565 -19.02 2.88 21.31
C THR A 565 -18.32 2.14 22.45
N TRP A 566 -18.39 0.80 22.47
CA TRP A 566 -17.70 -0.01 23.49
C TRP A 566 -16.19 0.01 23.28
N ALA A 567 -15.73 -0.04 22.02
CA ALA A 567 -14.32 0.07 21.68
C ALA A 567 -13.74 1.43 22.08
N ILE A 568 -14.45 2.54 21.82
CA ILE A 568 -14.01 3.89 22.24
C ILE A 568 -13.92 3.98 23.77
N ARG A 569 -14.87 3.41 24.52
CA ARG A 569 -14.79 3.32 26.00
C ARG A 569 -13.56 2.54 26.45
N PHE A 570 -13.32 1.38 25.82
CA PHE A 570 -12.17 0.55 26.15
C PHE A 570 -10.84 1.25 25.84
N VAL A 571 -10.74 1.96 24.71
CA VAL A 571 -9.60 2.81 24.35
C VAL A 571 -9.38 3.89 25.40
N GLU A 572 -10.44 4.62 25.78
CA GLU A 572 -10.38 5.67 26.79
C GLU A 572 -9.89 5.15 28.15
N GLU A 573 -10.27 3.94 28.55
CA GLU A 573 -9.89 3.33 29.82
C GLU A 573 -8.49 2.69 29.83
N ASN A 574 -7.96 2.28 28.67
CA ASN A 574 -6.75 1.45 28.61
C ASN A 574 -5.56 2.11 27.93
N GLU A 575 -5.72 3.24 27.23
CA GLU A 575 -4.60 4.03 26.73
C GLU A 575 -4.06 5.00 27.79
N ARG A 576 -2.77 5.33 27.69
CA ARG A 576 -2.07 6.14 28.71
C ARG A 576 -2.17 7.65 28.50
N SER A 577 -2.57 8.07 27.31
CA SER A 577 -2.57 9.48 26.92
C SER A 577 -3.63 9.77 25.85
N PRO A 578 -4.26 10.96 25.86
CA PRO A 578 -5.26 11.33 24.85
C PRO A 578 -4.67 11.27 23.45
N ARG A 579 -5.50 10.89 22.47
CA ARG A 579 -5.04 10.70 21.09
C ARG A 579 -4.74 12.00 20.35
N CYS A 580 -5.27 13.13 20.84
CA CYS A 580 -5.19 14.42 20.15
C CYS A 580 -5.64 14.24 18.69
N TRP A 581 -4.72 14.43 17.73
CA TRP A 581 -5.00 14.27 16.32
C TRP A 581 -5.04 12.82 15.83
N TYR A 582 -4.38 11.86 16.49
CA TYR A 582 -4.25 10.48 16.00
C TYR A 582 -5.60 9.74 15.93
N GLY A 583 -5.87 9.06 14.81
CA GLY A 583 -7.13 8.36 14.58
C GLY A 583 -8.32 9.30 14.33
N GLY A 584 -8.07 10.60 14.24
CA GLY A 584 -9.00 11.58 13.68
C GLY A 584 -8.86 11.67 12.15
N ALA A 585 -9.07 12.85 11.58
CA ALA A 585 -9.00 13.06 10.14
C ALA A 585 -8.32 14.39 9.77
N VAL A 586 -7.86 14.50 8.53
CA VAL A 586 -7.24 15.70 7.95
C VAL A 586 -7.68 15.85 6.50
N GLY A 587 -7.92 17.09 6.05
CA GLY A 587 -8.31 17.35 4.67
C GLY A 587 -9.11 18.64 4.49
N LEU A 588 -10.13 18.57 3.63
CA LEU A 588 -10.93 19.69 3.14
C LEU A 588 -12.43 19.43 3.31
N VAL A 589 -13.16 20.46 3.76
CA VAL A 589 -14.62 20.60 3.65
C VAL A 589 -14.92 21.68 2.62
N GLY A 590 -15.47 21.30 1.46
CA GLY A 590 -15.76 22.21 0.35
C GLY A 590 -17.04 23.01 0.58
N PHE A 591 -17.04 24.26 0.13
CA PHE A 591 -18.27 25.09 0.11
C PHE A 591 -19.19 24.79 -1.08
N ASP A 592 -18.81 23.83 -1.93
CA ASP A 592 -19.69 23.20 -2.93
C ASP A 592 -20.41 21.95 -2.38
N GLY A 593 -20.33 21.72 -1.06
CA GLY A 593 -20.88 20.54 -0.38
C GLY A 593 -19.99 19.29 -0.48
N SER A 594 -18.83 19.36 -1.15
CA SER A 594 -17.89 18.25 -1.21
C SER A 594 -17.06 18.09 0.07
N MET A 595 -16.42 16.94 0.23
CA MET A 595 -15.48 16.69 1.32
C MET A 595 -14.42 15.69 0.88
N ASN A 596 -13.18 15.89 1.30
CA ASN A 596 -12.10 14.94 1.05
C ASN A 596 -11.18 14.87 2.26
N THR A 597 -11.22 13.74 2.99
CA THR A 597 -10.45 13.56 4.23
C THR A 597 -9.76 12.21 4.27
N GLY A 598 -8.54 12.20 4.79
CA GLY A 598 -7.79 11.00 5.15
C GLY A 598 -7.72 10.85 6.67
N LEU A 599 -7.58 9.63 7.17
CA LEU A 599 -7.31 9.42 8.60
C LEU A 599 -5.93 9.95 8.95
N THR A 600 -5.74 10.46 10.15
CA THR A 600 -4.44 10.92 10.68
C THR A 600 -3.57 9.76 11.16
N LEU A 601 -3.36 8.78 10.28
CA LEU A 601 -2.46 7.65 10.46
C LEU A 601 -1.11 7.93 9.80
N ARG A 602 -0.04 7.30 10.32
CA ARG A 602 1.33 7.56 9.86
C ARG A 602 1.58 9.08 9.86
N THR A 603 1.39 9.67 11.02
CA THR A 603 1.46 11.12 11.25
C THR A 603 2.49 11.41 12.33
N VAL A 604 3.30 12.43 12.09
CA VAL A 604 4.14 13.07 13.10
C VAL A 604 3.46 14.37 13.52
N ARG A 605 3.10 14.46 14.79
CA ARG A 605 2.71 15.73 15.41
C ARG A 605 3.95 16.36 16.00
N VAL A 606 4.31 17.55 15.55
CA VAL A 606 5.39 18.33 16.17
C VAL A 606 4.74 19.37 17.06
N LYS A 607 5.08 19.43 18.36
CA LYS A 607 4.60 20.46 19.28
C LYS A 607 5.72 20.86 20.23
N ASN A 608 6.04 22.16 20.33
CA ASN A 608 7.09 22.67 21.22
C ASN A 608 8.44 21.95 21.03
N GLY A 609 8.86 21.78 19.77
CA GLY A 609 10.08 21.04 19.42
C GLY A 609 10.07 19.53 19.71
N VAL A 610 8.94 18.94 20.11
CA VAL A 610 8.80 17.48 20.31
C VAL A 610 8.03 16.87 19.15
N ALA A 611 8.65 15.90 18.45
CA ALA A 611 7.99 15.07 17.47
C ALA A 611 7.34 13.85 18.14
N GLU A 612 6.02 13.74 18.06
CA GLU A 612 5.21 12.64 18.55
C GLU A 612 4.71 11.78 17.39
N VAL A 613 4.97 10.48 17.45
CA VAL A 613 4.50 9.47 16.51
C VAL A 613 3.66 8.46 17.28
N ARG A 614 2.37 8.38 16.98
CA ARG A 614 1.48 7.39 17.59
C ARG A 614 1.16 6.28 16.60
N ALA A 615 1.24 5.04 17.05
CA ALA A 615 0.95 3.86 16.25
C ALA A 615 0.14 2.85 17.05
N GLY A 616 -0.83 2.22 16.39
CA GLY A 616 -1.70 1.21 16.97
C GLY A 616 -1.74 -0.09 16.19
N ALA A 617 -2.26 -1.10 16.85
CA ALA A 617 -2.44 -2.44 16.32
C ALA A 617 -3.89 -2.87 16.54
N THR A 618 -4.45 -3.55 15.54
CA THR A 618 -5.79 -4.09 15.62
C THR A 618 -5.76 -5.40 16.40
N LEU A 619 -6.48 -5.43 17.52
CA LEU A 619 -6.51 -6.56 18.42
C LEU A 619 -7.74 -7.41 18.15
N LEU A 620 -7.52 -8.70 17.92
CA LEU A 620 -8.54 -9.74 17.81
C LEU A 620 -8.32 -10.79 18.90
N TYR A 621 -9.29 -11.69 19.06
CA TYR A 621 -9.16 -12.80 19.99
C TYR A 621 -7.91 -13.67 19.71
N ASP A 622 -7.62 -13.87 18.42
CA ASP A 622 -6.48 -14.67 17.96
C ASP A 622 -5.18 -13.88 17.84
N SER A 623 -5.14 -12.61 18.27
CA SER A 623 -3.92 -11.80 18.28
C SER A 623 -2.85 -12.38 19.20
N ASP A 624 -1.61 -12.31 18.74
CA ASP A 624 -0.39 -12.65 19.50
C ASP A 624 0.22 -11.38 20.10
N ALA A 625 0.32 -11.32 21.42
CA ALA A 625 0.69 -10.09 22.12
C ALA A 625 2.08 -9.55 21.76
N GLU A 626 3.03 -10.43 21.43
CA GLU A 626 4.40 -10.00 21.06
C GLU A 626 4.42 -9.46 19.63
N ALA A 627 3.71 -10.13 18.72
CA ALA A 627 3.55 -9.68 17.35
C ALA A 627 2.85 -8.31 17.27
N GLU A 628 1.79 -8.07 18.04
CA GLU A 628 1.06 -6.79 18.01
C GLU A 628 1.92 -5.63 18.54
N GLU A 629 2.73 -5.85 19.59
CA GLU A 629 3.69 -4.83 20.05
C GLU A 629 4.72 -4.51 18.95
N LEU A 630 5.30 -5.55 18.32
CA LEU A 630 6.26 -5.38 17.23
C LEU A 630 5.64 -4.66 16.03
N GLU A 631 4.36 -4.92 15.73
CA GLU A 631 3.64 -4.25 14.66
C GLU A 631 3.50 -2.75 14.91
N THR A 632 3.18 -2.32 16.13
CA THR A 632 3.12 -0.88 16.46
C THR A 632 4.50 -0.21 16.31
N GLU A 633 5.58 -0.87 16.73
CA GLU A 633 6.95 -0.37 16.56
C GLU A 633 7.32 -0.28 15.07
N LEU A 634 6.94 -1.27 14.26
CA LEU A 634 7.16 -1.29 12.81
C LEU A 634 6.34 -0.22 12.07
N LYS A 635 5.09 0.02 12.48
CA LYS A 635 4.26 1.09 11.91
C LYS A 635 4.82 2.48 12.23
N ALA A 636 5.43 2.66 13.40
CA ALA A 636 6.06 3.90 13.82
C ALA A 636 7.46 4.12 13.20
N SER A 637 8.22 3.05 12.94
CA SER A 637 9.63 3.13 12.51
C SER A 637 9.82 3.98 11.26
N ALA A 638 8.97 3.85 10.25
CA ALA A 638 9.06 4.64 9.03
C ALA A 638 9.03 6.16 9.28
N MET A 639 8.28 6.61 10.30
CA MET A 639 8.18 8.03 10.64
C MET A 639 9.33 8.45 11.58
N LEU A 640 9.73 7.56 12.49
CA LEU A 640 10.88 7.75 13.38
C LEU A 640 12.20 7.82 12.61
N ASP A 641 12.35 7.04 11.53
CA ASP A 641 13.52 7.04 10.64
C ASP A 641 13.61 8.37 9.87
N ALA A 642 12.47 8.89 9.40
CA ALA A 642 12.43 10.18 8.71
C ALA A 642 12.86 11.35 9.60
N ILE A 643 12.65 11.22 10.92
CA ILE A 643 13.15 12.14 11.96
C ILE A 643 14.66 11.96 12.18
N ASP A 644 15.19 10.73 12.25
CA ASP A 644 16.61 10.50 12.58
C ASP A 644 17.59 10.86 11.47
N THR A 645 17.21 10.74 10.20
CA THR A 645 18.13 10.98 9.09
C THR A 645 18.44 12.48 8.86
N ILE A 646 18.15 13.37 9.83
CA ILE A 646 18.40 14.83 9.76
C ILE A 646 19.90 15.08 9.90
N GLY A 647 20.64 14.85 8.81
CA GLY A 647 22.08 15.17 8.73
C GLY A 647 23.01 14.06 8.20
N GLN A 648 22.52 12.95 7.64
CA GLN A 648 23.39 11.92 7.05
C GLN A 648 22.92 11.53 5.64
N SER A 649 23.83 11.64 4.67
CA SER A 649 23.66 11.18 3.30
C SER A 649 23.51 9.66 3.27
N GLU A 650 22.48 9.17 2.59
CA GLU A 650 22.18 7.75 2.45
C GLU A 650 23.05 7.12 1.37
N ASP A 651 23.99 6.26 1.77
CA ASP A 651 24.53 5.18 0.95
C ASP A 651 23.97 3.87 1.51
N VAL A 652 23.06 3.22 0.78
CA VAL A 652 22.55 1.88 1.13
C VAL A 652 22.83 0.90 0.00
N ASP A 653 23.96 0.23 0.17
CA ASP A 653 24.10 -1.23 0.22
C ASP A 653 23.42 -2.07 -0.87
N GLU A 654 23.97 -2.01 -2.09
CA GLU A 654 23.79 -3.03 -3.14
C GLU A 654 24.77 -4.23 -3.01
N ARG A 655 25.57 -4.33 -1.94
CA ARG A 655 26.76 -5.22 -1.93
C ARG A 655 26.48 -6.67 -1.51
N VAL A 656 25.31 -6.99 -0.98
CA VAL A 656 25.05 -8.34 -0.43
C VAL A 656 24.57 -9.33 -1.49
N VAL A 657 23.92 -8.89 -2.56
CA VAL A 657 23.41 -9.80 -3.61
C VAL A 657 24.51 -10.23 -4.60
N ALA A 658 25.55 -9.42 -4.77
CA ALA A 658 26.64 -9.69 -5.72
C ALA A 658 27.72 -10.67 -5.20
N ALA A 659 27.68 -11.06 -3.92
CA ALA A 659 28.81 -11.69 -3.24
C ALA A 659 28.83 -13.24 -3.27
N ILE A 660 27.77 -13.92 -3.72
CA ILE A 660 27.64 -15.38 -3.47
C ILE A 660 28.19 -16.28 -4.59
N THR A 661 28.45 -15.82 -5.82
CA THR A 661 28.79 -16.76 -6.93
C THR A 661 29.74 -16.24 -8.01
N LYS A 662 30.49 -15.16 -7.78
CA LYS A 662 31.57 -14.76 -8.71
C LYS A 662 32.77 -15.71 -8.60
N GLY A 663 33.10 -16.41 -9.69
CA GLY A 663 34.41 -17.08 -9.86
C GLY A 663 34.42 -18.61 -9.99
N SER A 664 33.32 -19.32 -9.71
CA SER A 664 33.32 -20.80 -9.76
C SER A 664 33.48 -21.39 -11.17
N GLY A 665 33.04 -20.63 -12.19
CA GLY A 665 33.14 -20.96 -13.60
C GLY A 665 34.22 -20.19 -14.36
N GLU A 666 34.91 -19.22 -13.73
CA GLU A 666 35.90 -18.40 -14.43
C GLU A 666 37.00 -19.26 -15.08
N GLY A 667 37.24 -19.02 -16.37
CA GLY A 667 38.24 -19.75 -17.16
C GLY A 667 37.82 -21.16 -17.60
N LYS A 668 36.60 -21.62 -17.27
CA LYS A 668 36.08 -22.94 -17.69
C LYS A 668 35.24 -22.84 -18.95
N SER A 669 35.40 -23.81 -19.84
CA SER A 669 34.59 -23.99 -21.05
C SER A 669 33.54 -25.08 -20.84
N ILE A 670 32.26 -24.74 -21.05
CA ILE A 670 31.12 -25.63 -20.89
C ILE A 670 30.39 -25.78 -22.23
N ILE A 671 30.11 -27.02 -22.60
CA ILE A 671 29.21 -27.33 -23.72
C ILE A 671 27.85 -27.73 -23.17
N LEU A 672 26.80 -26.97 -23.51
CA LEU A 672 25.41 -27.29 -23.17
C LEU A 672 24.74 -27.94 -24.39
N VAL A 673 24.42 -29.23 -24.30
CA VAL A 673 23.73 -29.96 -25.37
C VAL A 673 22.22 -29.78 -25.22
N ASP A 674 21.60 -29.06 -26.15
CA ASP A 674 20.17 -28.76 -26.22
C ASP A 674 19.38 -29.95 -26.81
N HIS A 675 18.52 -30.57 -25.99
CA HIS A 675 17.60 -31.65 -26.39
C HIS A 675 16.21 -31.10 -26.75
N GLU A 676 16.17 -29.92 -27.37
CA GLU A 676 14.95 -29.26 -27.86
C GLU A 676 14.01 -28.80 -26.74
N ASP A 677 14.58 -28.40 -25.59
CA ASP A 677 13.81 -27.81 -24.49
C ASP A 677 13.75 -26.29 -24.63
N SER A 678 12.56 -25.73 -24.41
CA SER A 678 12.33 -24.28 -24.49
C SER A 678 13.02 -23.48 -23.37
N PHE A 679 13.51 -24.13 -22.32
CA PHE A 679 14.17 -23.53 -21.15
C PHE A 679 15.70 -23.58 -21.20
N VAL A 680 16.30 -24.17 -22.24
CA VAL A 680 17.77 -24.39 -22.33
C VAL A 680 18.59 -23.10 -22.20
N HIS A 681 18.08 -21.97 -22.70
CA HIS A 681 18.78 -20.69 -22.64
C HIS A 681 18.79 -20.07 -21.24
N THR A 682 17.79 -20.37 -20.40
CA THR A 682 17.76 -19.94 -18.99
C THR A 682 18.82 -20.71 -18.20
N LEU A 683 18.91 -22.03 -18.40
CA LEU A 683 19.97 -22.86 -17.82
C LEU A 683 21.36 -22.41 -18.29
N GLY A 684 21.51 -22.14 -19.59
CA GLY A 684 22.74 -21.59 -20.15
C GLY A 684 23.08 -20.20 -19.59
N ASN A 685 22.09 -19.36 -19.28
CA ASN A 685 22.32 -18.07 -18.65
C ASN A 685 22.84 -18.23 -17.20
N TYR A 686 22.25 -19.11 -16.39
CA TYR A 686 22.73 -19.37 -15.03
C TYR A 686 24.17 -19.90 -15.03
N LEU A 687 24.50 -20.81 -15.95
CA LEU A 687 25.88 -21.28 -16.12
C LEU A 687 26.85 -20.13 -16.48
N ARG A 688 26.46 -19.19 -17.36
CA ARG A 688 27.29 -18.02 -17.69
C ARG A 688 27.47 -17.07 -16.51
N GLN A 689 26.47 -16.93 -15.64
CA GLN A 689 26.57 -16.11 -14.42
C GLN A 689 27.64 -16.63 -13.44
N THR A 690 28.04 -17.90 -13.52
CA THR A 690 29.16 -18.45 -12.74
C THR A 690 30.54 -17.95 -13.21
N GLY A 691 30.61 -17.31 -14.38
CA GLY A 691 31.84 -16.87 -15.04
C GLY A 691 32.35 -17.80 -16.15
N ALA A 692 31.65 -18.92 -16.42
CA ALA A 692 32.04 -19.89 -17.45
C ALA A 692 31.73 -19.44 -18.89
N ASP A 693 32.56 -19.87 -19.83
CA ASP A 693 32.30 -19.75 -21.26
C ASP A 693 31.38 -20.88 -21.73
N VAL A 694 30.12 -20.57 -22.00
CA VAL A 694 29.07 -21.56 -22.30
C VAL A 694 28.66 -21.52 -23.77
N THR A 695 28.98 -22.58 -24.50
CA THR A 695 28.52 -22.80 -25.88
C THR A 695 27.36 -23.80 -25.90
N THR A 696 26.23 -23.39 -26.48
CA THR A 696 25.03 -24.25 -26.61
C THR A 696 25.00 -24.91 -27.99
N LEU A 697 24.90 -26.24 -28.04
CA LEU A 697 24.84 -27.03 -29.28
C LEU A 697 23.53 -27.82 -29.32
N ARG A 698 22.83 -27.81 -30.45
CA ARG A 698 21.67 -28.69 -30.64
C ARG A 698 22.12 -30.16 -30.71
N SER A 699 21.41 -31.02 -29.98
CA SER A 699 21.65 -32.46 -29.93
C SER A 699 21.69 -33.13 -31.31
N GLY A 700 22.30 -34.32 -31.36
CA GLY A 700 22.48 -35.10 -32.59
C GLY A 700 23.92 -35.11 -33.14
N PRO A 701 24.13 -35.65 -34.36
CA PRO A 701 25.46 -35.95 -34.88
C PRO A 701 26.40 -34.75 -34.97
N SER A 702 25.85 -33.55 -35.20
CA SER A 702 26.65 -32.32 -35.26
C SER A 702 27.26 -31.96 -33.91
N ALA A 703 26.52 -32.09 -32.80
CA ALA A 703 27.06 -31.82 -31.47
C ALA A 703 28.18 -32.81 -31.12
N LEU A 704 27.98 -34.10 -31.37
CA LEU A 704 29.00 -35.13 -31.15
C LEU A 704 30.26 -34.86 -31.95
N LYS A 705 30.12 -34.50 -33.23
CA LYS A 705 31.26 -34.14 -34.09
C LYS A 705 32.00 -32.92 -33.56
N THR A 706 31.29 -31.88 -33.14
CA THR A 706 31.91 -30.66 -32.56
C THR A 706 32.67 -30.98 -31.28
N ILE A 707 32.08 -31.76 -30.36
CA ILE A 707 32.75 -32.17 -29.12
C ILE A 707 34.02 -32.97 -29.45
N GLN A 708 33.95 -33.93 -30.38
CA GLN A 708 35.12 -34.72 -30.79
C GLN A 708 36.21 -33.85 -31.40
N VAL A 709 35.86 -32.88 -32.26
CA VAL A 709 36.82 -31.93 -32.85
C VAL A 709 37.51 -31.08 -31.77
N LEU A 710 36.77 -30.63 -30.76
CA LEU A 710 37.32 -29.89 -29.63
C LEU A 710 38.35 -30.74 -28.87
N VAL A 711 38.01 -31.99 -28.56
CA VAL A 711 38.92 -32.95 -27.92
C VAL A 711 40.18 -33.18 -28.77
N ASP A 712 40.02 -33.50 -30.06
CA ASP A 712 41.12 -33.79 -30.98
C ASP A 712 42.06 -32.57 -31.16
N SER A 713 41.53 -31.36 -31.01
CA SER A 713 42.30 -30.10 -31.08
C SER A 713 42.98 -29.68 -29.78
N GLY A 714 42.87 -30.49 -28.71
CA GLY A 714 43.42 -30.17 -27.39
C GLY A 714 42.63 -29.10 -26.63
N LYS A 715 41.41 -28.79 -27.06
CA LYS A 715 40.48 -27.82 -26.43
C LYS A 715 39.27 -28.53 -25.83
N LYS A 716 39.53 -29.63 -25.10
CA LYS A 716 38.50 -30.42 -24.42
C LYS A 716 37.69 -29.52 -23.47
N PRO A 717 36.34 -29.58 -23.48
CA PRO A 717 35.53 -28.82 -22.53
C PRO A 717 35.71 -29.33 -21.11
N ASP A 718 35.65 -28.43 -20.12
CA ASP A 718 35.74 -28.77 -18.70
C ASP A 718 34.51 -29.54 -18.20
N MET A 719 33.36 -29.33 -18.85
CA MET A 719 32.12 -30.05 -18.54
C MET A 719 31.16 -30.02 -19.73
N VAL A 720 30.38 -31.09 -19.88
CA VAL A 720 29.22 -31.14 -20.78
C VAL A 720 27.95 -31.22 -19.94
N VAL A 721 27.02 -30.29 -20.19
CA VAL A 721 25.69 -30.28 -19.58
C VAL A 721 24.69 -30.87 -20.56
N LEU A 722 24.00 -31.92 -20.13
CA LEU A 722 22.89 -32.54 -20.85
C LEU A 722 21.59 -31.85 -20.40
N SER A 723 21.06 -31.01 -21.28
CA SER A 723 19.86 -30.22 -20.97
C SER A 723 18.61 -31.08 -20.83
N PRO A 724 17.52 -30.52 -20.27
CA PRO A 724 16.19 -31.10 -20.36
C PRO A 724 15.73 -31.29 -21.82
N GLY A 725 14.62 -31.99 -22.01
CA GLY A 725 14.01 -32.21 -23.33
C GLY A 725 12.69 -32.97 -23.24
N PRO A 726 11.89 -32.97 -24.31
CA PRO A 726 10.67 -33.77 -24.40
C PRO A 726 11.00 -35.26 -24.61
N GLY A 727 9.99 -36.12 -24.66
CA GLY A 727 10.16 -37.52 -25.06
C GLY A 727 10.99 -38.35 -24.08
N ASN A 728 11.73 -39.32 -24.61
CA ASN A 728 12.55 -40.28 -23.87
C ASN A 728 14.03 -40.10 -24.23
N PRO A 729 14.97 -40.57 -23.39
CA PRO A 729 16.39 -40.39 -23.68
C PRO A 729 16.87 -41.02 -25.00
N THR A 730 16.18 -42.09 -25.45
CA THR A 730 16.44 -42.77 -26.72
C THR A 730 16.14 -41.91 -27.94
N ASP A 731 15.17 -40.98 -27.87
CA ASP A 731 14.81 -40.08 -28.98
C ASP A 731 15.97 -39.17 -29.39
N PHE A 732 16.88 -38.90 -28.44
CA PHE A 732 18.05 -38.03 -28.63
C PHE A 732 19.38 -38.79 -28.64
N ALA A 733 19.34 -40.13 -28.62
CA ALA A 733 20.52 -40.99 -28.50
C ALA A 733 21.46 -40.57 -27.35
N LEU A 734 20.89 -40.23 -26.18
CA LEU A 734 21.65 -39.71 -25.04
C LEU A 734 22.78 -40.63 -24.57
N SER A 735 22.57 -41.96 -24.64
CA SER A 735 23.62 -42.95 -24.36
C SER A 735 24.84 -42.79 -25.27
N THR A 736 24.66 -42.42 -26.55
CA THR A 736 25.79 -42.18 -27.46
C THR A 736 26.58 -40.94 -27.06
N THR A 737 25.89 -39.88 -26.61
CA THR A 737 26.53 -38.68 -26.06
C THR A 737 27.31 -39.03 -24.80
N ILE A 738 26.72 -39.74 -23.85
CA ILE A 738 27.37 -40.11 -22.58
C ILE A 738 28.61 -40.98 -22.83
N SER A 739 28.53 -42.00 -23.70
CA SER A 739 29.71 -42.82 -24.04
C SER A 739 30.85 -42.02 -24.68
N LEU A 740 30.53 -40.97 -25.44
CA LEU A 740 31.55 -40.05 -25.97
C LEU A 740 32.24 -39.28 -24.84
N LEU A 741 31.48 -38.83 -23.84
CA LEU A 741 32.02 -38.13 -22.67
C LEU A 741 32.91 -39.05 -21.84
N GLU A 742 32.48 -40.29 -21.59
CA GLU A 742 33.27 -41.30 -20.86
C GLU A 742 34.59 -41.61 -21.57
N LYS A 743 34.52 -41.88 -22.88
CA LYS A 743 35.70 -42.20 -23.70
C LYS A 743 36.78 -41.12 -23.63
N ASN A 744 36.37 -39.86 -23.49
CA ASN A 744 37.27 -38.72 -23.46
C ASN A 744 37.44 -38.13 -22.04
N GLU A 745 36.95 -38.82 -21.00
CA GLU A 745 37.04 -38.42 -19.59
C GLU A 745 36.48 -37.01 -19.32
N ILE A 746 35.38 -36.63 -20.00
CA ILE A 746 34.72 -35.33 -19.84
C ILE A 746 33.66 -35.44 -18.73
N PRO A 747 33.67 -34.56 -17.71
CA PRO A 747 32.61 -34.47 -16.71
C PRO A 747 31.22 -34.21 -17.30
N GLY A 748 30.21 -34.90 -16.78
CA GLY A 748 28.83 -34.82 -17.26
C GLY A 748 27.86 -34.34 -16.18
N PHE A 749 27.05 -33.33 -16.50
CA PHE A 749 25.95 -32.90 -15.62
C PHE A 749 24.60 -32.99 -16.33
N GLY A 750 23.65 -33.73 -15.77
CA GLY A 750 22.32 -33.95 -16.35
C GLY A 750 21.22 -33.14 -15.67
N VAL A 751 20.30 -32.57 -16.45
CA VAL A 751 19.08 -31.93 -15.93
C VAL A 751 17.86 -32.56 -16.58
N CYS A 752 16.88 -32.98 -15.78
CA CYS A 752 15.63 -33.62 -16.22
C CYS A 752 15.86 -34.80 -17.17
N LEU A 753 15.67 -34.62 -18.49
CA LEU A 753 15.98 -35.63 -19.51
C LEU A 753 17.44 -36.09 -19.44
N GLY A 754 18.38 -35.21 -19.08
CA GLY A 754 19.77 -35.56 -18.84
C GLY A 754 19.96 -36.56 -17.69
N LEU A 755 19.21 -36.41 -16.58
CA LEU A 755 19.20 -37.41 -15.50
C LEU A 755 18.66 -38.74 -16.01
N GLN A 756 17.53 -38.70 -16.72
CA GLN A 756 16.86 -39.88 -17.26
C GLN A 756 17.79 -40.66 -18.20
N GLY A 757 18.52 -39.96 -19.07
CA GLY A 757 19.52 -40.57 -19.94
C GLY A 757 20.69 -41.17 -19.20
N MET A 758 21.16 -40.55 -18.11
CA MET A 758 22.20 -41.15 -17.26
C MET A 758 21.71 -42.42 -16.55
N VAL A 759 20.48 -42.42 -16.05
CA VAL A 759 19.89 -43.62 -15.43
C VAL A 759 19.83 -44.78 -16.44
N GLU A 760 19.28 -44.55 -17.63
CA GLU A 760 19.21 -45.59 -18.67
C GLU A 760 20.60 -46.04 -19.14
N HIS A 761 21.52 -45.11 -19.35
CA HIS A 761 22.86 -45.41 -19.85
C HIS A 761 23.65 -46.35 -18.93
N PHE A 762 23.55 -46.15 -17.61
CA PHE A 762 24.22 -46.99 -16.62
C PHE A 762 23.42 -48.27 -16.25
N GLY A 763 22.37 -48.59 -17.00
CA GLY A 763 21.61 -49.84 -16.86
C GLY A 763 20.42 -49.79 -15.90
N GLY A 764 19.95 -48.59 -15.54
CA GLY A 764 18.72 -48.41 -14.77
C GLY A 764 17.45 -48.36 -15.63
N GLU A 765 16.29 -48.37 -14.98
CA GLU A 765 14.98 -48.31 -15.64
C GLU A 765 14.21 -47.03 -15.27
N LEU A 766 13.48 -46.47 -16.25
CA LEU A 766 12.58 -45.33 -16.05
C LEU A 766 11.13 -45.78 -15.90
N GLY A 767 10.40 -45.10 -15.01
CA GLY A 767 8.97 -45.22 -14.84
C GLY A 767 8.23 -44.00 -15.38
N VAL A 768 6.91 -44.12 -15.54
CA VAL A 768 6.01 -43.00 -15.86
C VAL A 768 5.18 -42.69 -14.62
N LEU A 769 5.17 -41.42 -14.19
CA LEU A 769 4.35 -40.97 -13.08
C LEU A 769 2.87 -41.17 -13.39
N GLY A 770 2.12 -41.75 -12.45
CA GLY A 770 0.65 -41.85 -12.55
C GLY A 770 -0.04 -40.48 -12.62
N TYR A 771 0.64 -39.44 -12.10
CA TYR A 771 0.23 -38.04 -12.25
C TYR A 771 1.42 -37.19 -12.72
N PRO A 772 1.35 -36.54 -13.90
CA PRO A 772 2.47 -35.79 -14.44
C PRO A 772 2.77 -34.51 -13.65
N MET A 773 4.05 -34.20 -13.47
CA MET A 773 4.54 -33.04 -12.73
C MET A 773 5.12 -32.02 -13.68
N HIS A 774 4.25 -31.23 -14.32
CA HIS A 774 4.59 -30.19 -15.29
C HIS A 774 4.36 -28.80 -14.70
N GLY A 775 5.42 -28.07 -14.38
CA GLY A 775 5.36 -26.72 -13.80
C GLY A 775 4.87 -26.70 -12.36
N LYS A 776 5.28 -27.67 -11.54
CA LYS A 776 4.84 -27.80 -10.15
C LYS A 776 6.03 -27.77 -9.19
N PRO A 777 5.93 -27.07 -8.06
CA PRO A 777 6.92 -27.17 -7.00
C PRO A 777 6.77 -28.51 -6.26
N SER A 778 7.86 -29.00 -5.69
CA SER A 778 7.84 -30.06 -4.67
C SER A 778 9.02 -29.88 -3.71
N PRO A 779 8.83 -30.17 -2.41
CA PRO A 779 9.95 -30.32 -1.51
C PRO A 779 10.77 -31.55 -1.91
N VAL A 780 12.09 -31.43 -1.83
CA VAL A 780 13.04 -32.55 -1.95
C VAL A 780 13.94 -32.58 -0.74
N THR A 781 14.26 -33.78 -0.28
CA THR A 781 15.12 -34.05 0.88
C THR A 781 16.39 -34.74 0.43
N LEU A 782 17.53 -34.25 0.91
CA LEU A 782 18.85 -34.79 0.61
C LEU A 782 19.10 -36.10 1.38
N THR A 783 19.60 -37.12 0.68
CA THR A 783 20.05 -38.37 1.33
C THR A 783 21.41 -38.17 2.01
N GLU A 784 21.89 -39.15 2.77
CA GLU A 784 23.26 -39.12 3.34
C GLU A 784 24.33 -38.85 2.26
N ALA A 785 24.20 -39.46 1.07
CA ALA A 785 25.08 -39.20 -0.05
C ALA A 785 24.94 -37.76 -0.58
N GLY A 786 23.73 -37.21 -0.59
CA GLY A 786 23.45 -35.82 -0.95
C GLY A 786 24.04 -34.79 0.01
N GLN A 787 24.16 -35.13 1.30
CA GLN A 787 24.72 -34.28 2.36
C GLN A 787 26.25 -34.38 2.48
N SER A 788 26.88 -35.32 1.75
CA SER A 788 28.33 -35.51 1.77
C SER A 788 29.11 -34.28 1.29
N SER A 789 30.31 -34.07 1.86
CA SER A 789 31.22 -33.01 1.41
C SER A 789 31.65 -33.24 -0.04
N GLY A 790 31.50 -32.23 -0.90
CA GLY A 790 31.75 -32.38 -2.34
C GLY A 790 30.56 -32.96 -3.13
N SER A 791 29.37 -32.96 -2.54
CA SER A 791 28.10 -33.11 -3.26
C SER A 791 27.74 -31.83 -4.02
N ILE A 792 26.96 -31.95 -5.10
CA ILE A 792 26.38 -30.79 -5.80
C ILE A 792 25.43 -29.96 -4.91
N PHE A 793 25.02 -30.50 -3.76
CA PHE A 793 24.16 -29.84 -2.78
C PHE A 793 24.92 -29.23 -1.59
N THR A 794 26.26 -29.18 -1.66
CA THR A 794 27.07 -28.59 -0.59
C THR A 794 26.62 -27.16 -0.29
N GLY A 795 26.31 -26.87 0.97
CA GLY A 795 25.86 -25.54 1.42
C GLY A 795 24.35 -25.29 1.29
N LEU A 796 23.56 -26.26 0.83
CA LEU A 796 22.10 -26.18 0.80
C LEU A 796 21.47 -26.80 2.06
N PRO A 797 20.23 -26.37 2.43
CA PRO A 797 19.49 -27.01 3.50
C PRO A 797 19.14 -28.47 3.16
N GLU A 798 18.90 -29.28 4.20
CA GLU A 798 18.52 -30.70 4.05
C GLU A 798 17.26 -30.89 3.20
N THR A 799 16.29 -29.99 3.32
CA THR A 799 15.06 -30.00 2.52
C THR A 799 14.82 -28.63 1.90
N PHE A 800 14.49 -28.57 0.60
CA PHE A 800 14.14 -27.34 -0.11
C PHE A 800 13.18 -27.60 -1.27
N GLU A 801 12.49 -26.55 -1.74
CA GLU A 801 11.54 -26.61 -2.84
C GLU A 801 12.23 -26.51 -4.21
N VAL A 802 11.80 -27.34 -5.16
CA VAL A 802 12.31 -27.39 -6.54
C VAL A 802 11.19 -27.50 -7.57
N ALA A 803 11.48 -27.05 -8.80
CA ALA A 803 10.57 -27.10 -9.93
C ALA A 803 10.61 -28.43 -10.68
N ARG A 804 9.45 -29.03 -10.90
CA ARG A 804 9.31 -30.28 -11.66
C ARG A 804 8.62 -30.03 -13.00
N TYR A 805 9.25 -30.53 -14.07
CA TYR A 805 8.71 -30.57 -15.43
C TYR A 805 8.93 -31.95 -16.07
N HIS A 806 8.48 -33.01 -15.41
CA HIS A 806 8.73 -34.37 -15.87
C HIS A 806 7.52 -35.30 -15.69
N SER A 807 7.41 -36.24 -16.62
CA SER A 807 6.53 -37.41 -16.52
C SER A 807 7.32 -38.69 -16.26
N LEU A 808 8.53 -38.76 -16.79
CA LEU A 808 9.44 -39.88 -16.59
C LEU A 808 10.30 -39.65 -15.35
N TYR A 809 10.70 -40.72 -14.67
CA TYR A 809 11.58 -40.66 -13.50
C TYR A 809 12.35 -41.97 -13.36
N GLY A 810 13.52 -41.94 -12.70
CA GLY A 810 14.26 -43.16 -12.40
C GLY A 810 13.56 -44.00 -11.34
N LEU A 811 13.32 -45.29 -11.62
CA LEU A 811 12.75 -46.23 -10.65
C LEU A 811 13.79 -46.53 -9.57
N ARG A 812 13.49 -46.18 -8.32
CA ARG A 812 14.44 -46.22 -7.20
C ARG A 812 15.07 -47.61 -6.99
N ASP A 813 14.28 -48.67 -7.10
CA ASP A 813 14.70 -50.07 -6.96
C ASP A 813 15.47 -50.60 -8.18
N LYS A 814 15.48 -49.84 -9.27
CA LYS A 814 16.19 -50.13 -10.51
C LYS A 814 17.36 -49.18 -10.78
N ILE A 815 17.71 -48.31 -9.82
CA ILE A 815 18.93 -47.51 -9.93
C ILE A 815 20.14 -48.44 -9.76
N PRO A 816 21.09 -48.48 -10.72
CA PRO A 816 22.25 -49.36 -10.66
C PRO A 816 23.18 -48.98 -9.52
N SER A 817 23.92 -49.95 -8.99
CA SER A 817 24.77 -49.76 -7.80
C SER A 817 25.94 -48.79 -8.00
N CYS A 818 26.25 -48.41 -9.24
CA CYS A 818 27.26 -47.40 -9.57
C CYS A 818 26.78 -45.95 -9.35
N LEU A 819 25.46 -45.74 -9.19
CA LEU A 819 24.84 -44.44 -8.94
C LEU A 819 24.32 -44.37 -7.50
N ASP A 820 24.73 -43.33 -6.77
CA ASP A 820 24.12 -42.95 -5.50
C ASP A 820 22.95 -42.01 -5.74
N VAL A 821 21.81 -42.29 -5.10
CA VAL A 821 20.67 -41.37 -5.06
C VAL A 821 20.96 -40.29 -4.03
N THR A 822 21.00 -39.03 -4.46
CA THR A 822 21.42 -37.89 -3.63
C THR A 822 20.27 -37.01 -3.16
N ALA A 823 19.10 -37.06 -3.81
CA ALA A 823 17.89 -36.37 -3.35
C ALA A 823 16.62 -37.16 -3.70
N LEU A 824 15.60 -37.07 -2.84
CA LEU A 824 14.31 -37.73 -2.97
C LEU A 824 13.15 -36.77 -2.70
N THR A 825 11.98 -37.01 -3.27
CA THR A 825 10.72 -36.43 -2.76
C THR A 825 10.21 -37.19 -1.53
N GLU A 826 9.21 -36.65 -0.84
CA GLU A 826 8.54 -37.31 0.30
C GLU A 826 7.96 -38.69 -0.06
N ASP A 827 7.40 -38.84 -1.27
CA ASP A 827 6.89 -40.10 -1.81
C ASP A 827 7.99 -41.02 -2.38
N GLY A 828 9.26 -40.67 -2.19
CA GLY A 828 10.41 -41.53 -2.46
C GLY A 828 10.87 -41.58 -3.93
N LEU A 829 10.47 -40.60 -4.76
CA LEU A 829 10.93 -40.49 -6.14
C LEU A 829 12.35 -39.96 -6.21
N VAL A 830 13.17 -40.51 -7.12
CA VAL A 830 14.55 -40.08 -7.34
C VAL A 830 14.58 -38.69 -7.96
N MET A 831 15.20 -37.75 -7.26
CA MET A 831 15.30 -36.35 -7.68
C MET A 831 16.71 -35.90 -8.03
N ALA A 832 17.72 -36.64 -7.59
CA ALA A 832 19.10 -36.45 -8.01
C ALA A 832 19.94 -37.70 -7.85
N ILE A 833 20.99 -37.81 -8.66
CA ILE A 833 21.95 -38.92 -8.66
C ILE A 833 23.39 -38.40 -8.78
N LYS A 834 24.36 -39.20 -8.32
CA LYS A 834 25.79 -39.01 -8.51
C LYS A 834 26.46 -40.35 -8.79
N HIS A 835 27.37 -40.42 -9.77
CA HIS A 835 28.17 -41.62 -10.00
C HIS A 835 29.27 -41.75 -8.94
N LYS A 836 29.53 -42.97 -8.48
CA LYS A 836 30.49 -43.26 -7.38
C LYS A 836 31.96 -43.02 -7.72
N THR A 837 32.30 -42.92 -8.99
CA THR A 837 33.69 -42.99 -9.48
C THR A 837 33.91 -42.04 -10.65
N LEU A 838 32.99 -42.00 -11.60
CA LEU A 838 33.03 -41.05 -12.70
C LEU A 838 32.54 -39.65 -12.25
N PRO A 839 33.03 -38.55 -12.85
CA PRO A 839 32.62 -37.18 -12.52
C PRO A 839 31.25 -36.84 -13.14
N TYR A 840 30.21 -37.58 -12.73
CA TYR A 840 28.85 -37.46 -13.24
C TYR A 840 27.86 -37.22 -12.11
N ALA A 841 26.99 -36.24 -12.28
CA ALA A 841 25.85 -36.02 -11.42
C ALA A 841 24.66 -35.49 -12.22
N ALA A 842 23.45 -35.67 -11.71
CA ALA A 842 22.28 -35.14 -12.38
C ALA A 842 21.15 -34.82 -11.40
N VAL A 843 20.26 -33.93 -11.82
CA VAL A 843 19.02 -33.56 -11.11
C VAL A 843 17.81 -33.78 -12.02
N GLN A 844 16.70 -34.27 -11.45
CA GLN A 844 15.45 -34.51 -12.18
C GLN A 844 14.63 -33.22 -12.31
N PHE A 845 14.79 -32.31 -11.35
CA PHE A 845 14.16 -31.00 -11.32
C PHE A 845 14.97 -29.97 -12.11
N HIS A 846 14.38 -28.79 -12.31
CA HIS A 846 14.96 -27.69 -13.09
C HIS A 846 15.55 -26.64 -12.15
N PRO A 847 16.89 -26.59 -11.97
CA PRO A 847 17.54 -25.59 -11.11
C PRO A 847 17.38 -24.16 -11.65
N GLU A 848 17.14 -24.00 -12.96
CA GLU A 848 16.98 -22.72 -13.64
C GLU A 848 15.54 -22.16 -13.61
N SER A 849 14.59 -22.97 -13.13
CA SER A 849 13.17 -22.59 -13.13
C SER A 849 12.86 -21.58 -12.03
N ILE A 850 11.90 -20.70 -12.32
CA ILE A 850 11.35 -19.71 -11.39
C ILE A 850 10.72 -20.31 -10.12
N LEU A 851 10.35 -21.60 -10.16
CA LEU A 851 9.82 -22.35 -9.01
C LEU A 851 10.93 -23.00 -8.16
N THR A 852 12.19 -22.89 -8.57
CA THR A 852 13.36 -23.26 -7.76
C THR A 852 14.01 -21.95 -7.31
N SER A 853 14.36 -21.82 -6.02
CA SER A 853 15.04 -20.62 -5.52
C SER A 853 16.31 -20.34 -6.36
N PRO A 854 16.50 -19.12 -6.89
CA PRO A 854 17.68 -18.77 -7.69
C PRO A 854 18.99 -19.04 -6.94
N VAL A 855 19.01 -18.84 -5.63
CA VAL A 855 20.16 -19.13 -4.76
C VAL A 855 20.48 -20.63 -4.78
N HIS A 856 19.46 -21.48 -4.63
CA HIS A 856 19.65 -22.94 -4.65
C HIS A 856 20.06 -23.42 -6.05
N GLY A 857 19.38 -22.93 -7.09
CA GLY A 857 19.69 -23.26 -8.48
C GLY A 857 21.13 -22.91 -8.86
N MET A 858 21.55 -21.68 -8.56
CA MET A 858 22.93 -21.22 -8.79
C MET A 858 23.95 -22.01 -7.98
N ALA A 859 23.68 -22.29 -6.70
CA ALA A 859 24.58 -23.10 -5.87
C ALA A 859 24.79 -24.51 -6.44
N ILE A 860 23.72 -25.18 -6.90
CA ILE A 860 23.82 -26.51 -7.53
C ILE A 860 24.73 -26.47 -8.76
N LEU A 861 24.55 -25.48 -9.62
CA LEU A 861 25.33 -25.34 -10.85
C LEU A 861 26.79 -24.98 -10.57
N SER A 862 27.05 -24.08 -9.62
CA SER A 862 28.41 -23.74 -9.16
C SER A 862 29.12 -24.91 -8.49
N ASN A 863 28.39 -25.72 -7.72
CA ASN A 863 28.93 -26.92 -7.08
C ASN A 863 29.23 -28.01 -8.10
N ALA A 864 28.37 -28.19 -9.11
CA ALA A 864 28.64 -29.11 -10.23
C ALA A 864 29.97 -28.76 -10.92
N LEU A 865 30.21 -27.47 -11.19
CA LEU A 865 31.48 -27.00 -11.76
C LEU A 865 32.69 -27.18 -10.85
N SER A 866 32.48 -27.13 -9.53
CA SER A 866 33.56 -27.17 -8.56
C SER A 866 34.00 -28.59 -8.23
N PHE A 867 33.04 -29.52 -8.16
CA PHE A 867 33.24 -30.88 -7.67
C PHE A 867 33.27 -31.95 -8.77
N LEU A 868 32.73 -31.69 -9.96
CA LEU A 868 32.87 -32.60 -11.11
C LEU A 868 34.13 -32.24 -11.92
N ARG A 869 35.31 -32.56 -11.37
CA ARG A 869 36.60 -32.35 -12.06
C ARG A 869 37.09 -33.64 -12.72
N SER A 870 37.67 -33.56 -13.92
CA SER A 870 38.54 -34.62 -14.41
C SER A 870 39.91 -34.47 -13.73
N GLU A 871 40.34 -35.43 -12.92
CA GLU A 871 41.70 -35.41 -12.38
C GLU A 871 42.72 -35.59 -13.51
N GLU A 872 43.48 -34.54 -13.83
CA GLU A 872 44.72 -34.72 -14.60
C GLU A 872 45.78 -35.31 -13.67
N GLY A 873 45.96 -36.63 -13.77
CA GLY A 873 47.18 -37.33 -13.39
C GLY A 873 47.27 -37.85 -11.96
N ASN A 874 46.78 -39.07 -11.73
CA ASN A 874 47.50 -40.01 -10.87
C ASN A 874 47.42 -41.44 -11.41
N GLY A 875 48.54 -42.14 -11.38
CA GLY A 875 48.83 -43.28 -12.23
C GLY A 875 47.96 -44.52 -12.02
N LYS A 876 47.68 -45.18 -13.16
CA LYS A 876 47.44 -46.63 -13.36
C LYS A 876 47.07 -47.44 -12.11
N GLN A 877 45.80 -47.83 -12.01
CA GLN A 877 45.44 -49.19 -11.61
C GLN A 877 44.41 -49.77 -12.58
N ASN A 878 44.62 -51.04 -12.90
CA ASN A 878 43.98 -51.79 -13.98
C ASN A 878 42.46 -51.91 -13.80
N GLY A 879 41.77 -51.99 -14.95
CA GLY A 879 40.32 -51.98 -15.03
C GLY A 879 39.64 -53.28 -14.59
N GLU A 880 38.40 -53.11 -14.18
CA GLU A 880 37.32 -54.09 -14.32
C GLU A 880 36.17 -53.42 -15.08
N VAL A 881 35.87 -53.96 -16.25
CA VAL A 881 34.70 -53.61 -17.05
C VAL A 881 33.48 -54.19 -16.33
N CYS A 882 32.56 -53.33 -15.87
CA CYS A 882 31.22 -53.76 -15.47
C CYS A 882 30.43 -54.12 -16.74
N THR A 883 30.17 -55.40 -16.95
CA THR A 883 29.17 -55.91 -17.91
C THR A 883 27.79 -55.95 -17.30
#